data_AF-A0AAE0TAH3-F1
#
_entry.id   AF-A0AAE0TAH3-F1
#
_cell.length_a   1.000
_cell.length_b   1.000
_cell.length_c   1.000
_cell.angle_alpha   90.00
_cell.angle_beta   90.00
_cell.angle_gamma   90.00
#
_symmetry.space_group_name_H-M   'P 1'
#
loop_
_entity.id
_entity.type
_entity.pdbx_description
1 polymer ?
#
loop_
_entity_poly.entity_id
_entity_poly.type
_entity_poly.pdbx_seq_one_letter_code
_entity_poly.pdbx_strand_id
1 'polypeptide(L)'
;MTAPVSMNDLVSLCKQRGFIFPGSEIYGGLANTWDYGPLGAELKNNIKRLWWKDFITNRDDVVGLDSAILMNPRTWEASGHVGGFSDPLMDCRACKTRHRADKLIDEKLKTEGIKRSIEGMDNASLRALITEYKITCPDCGKSDFTDIRAFNLMFKTYQGVTEDSGALVYLRPETAQGIFVNFRNVQSASRKKLPFGIAQIGKSFRNEITPGNFIFRTREFEQMELEFFCFPEDSIEWHGKWKETCRDWLLKIGLKPELFRLREHSAQELSHYSKATTDIEFLFPFGWGELWALPTAHMKFSGKDLHYAEPDRGIKVIPHVIEPSLGVERLLLSVLISAYSRDIADGEERVVLSLSPELAPLQAAVFPLSKKLNENAEKLCTDLRRQFRVEYDDAGSIGRRYRRQDEIGTPFCITSPYAIAIPCSRSAFPSVHLSSICLNASIANPLLTVRRIQSGSHPPTVKNADMSGKLPLSPPEYYIGFDGGGTKCLGKLTDAGGNTIAEVSGGMGNVYVNCAEVTARLTELSYEALSKAGLPREAIKKTRMGAGLGGFEISSAAQQFNSYNNWQFHSLIAVHDGHIAVLGAHGAKDGAVVIIGTGICGYSVRNGIGTKIGGWGIALSDMGSGAWLGREALSYTLRSLDGLEPVTPLSDTLAKEFNNSSEDICLWAKHAGAGQYGKFAPLVCRAVKAEDPLALKLIKASASETELLINKLHADAAPRISLTGGLANEIYPYIQTETRSLLSPALGNPADGALYLARQAYL
;
A
#
# COMPACT_ATOMS: atom_id res chain seq x y z
N MET A 1 10.38 19.73 2.33
CA MET A 1 8.97 19.72 2.78
C MET A 1 8.15 20.29 1.64
N THR A 2 7.17 19.54 1.11
CA THR A 2 6.22 20.07 0.12
C THR A 2 5.35 21.14 0.77
N ALA A 3 5.01 22.20 0.02
CA ALA A 3 4.11 23.24 0.52
C ALA A 3 2.76 22.63 1.00
N PRO A 4 2.15 23.16 2.07
CA PRO A 4 0.87 22.68 2.57
C PRO A 4 -0.22 22.78 1.49
N VAL A 5 -1.10 21.78 1.43
CA VAL A 5 -2.20 21.72 0.45
C VAL A 5 -3.18 22.87 0.71
N SER A 6 -3.43 23.71 -0.30
CA SER A 6 -4.44 24.75 -0.24
C SER A 6 -5.82 24.17 -0.50
N MET A 7 -6.80 24.54 0.34
CA MET A 7 -8.18 24.10 0.18
C MET A 7 -8.79 24.59 -1.14
N ASN A 8 -8.47 25.81 -1.57
CA ASN A 8 -8.96 26.37 -2.82
C ASN A 8 -8.45 25.59 -4.04
N ASP A 9 -7.19 25.17 -3.99
CA ASP A 9 -6.58 24.38 -5.08
C ASP A 9 -7.23 23.01 -5.18
N LEU A 10 -7.51 22.38 -4.04
CA LEU A 10 -8.19 21.09 -3.99
C LEU A 10 -9.64 21.17 -4.50
N VAL A 11 -10.38 22.20 -4.08
CA VAL A 11 -11.76 22.44 -4.55
C VAL A 11 -11.77 22.70 -6.06
N SER A 12 -10.82 23.49 -6.56
CA SER A 12 -10.66 23.75 -7.99
C SER A 12 -10.38 22.46 -8.77
N LEU A 13 -9.42 21.65 -8.32
CA LEU A 13 -9.11 20.35 -8.92
C LEU A 13 -10.36 19.44 -8.95
N CYS A 14 -11.07 19.34 -7.82
CA CYS A 14 -12.25 18.48 -7.71
C CYS A 14 -13.33 18.87 -8.72
N LYS A 15 -13.58 20.18 -8.89
CA LYS A 15 -14.55 20.68 -9.86
C LYS A 15 -14.08 20.46 -11.29
N GLN A 16 -12.82 20.80 -11.60
CA GLN A 16 -12.29 20.71 -12.97
C GLN A 16 -12.17 19.27 -13.48
N ARG A 17 -11.87 18.32 -12.59
CA ARG A 17 -11.67 16.91 -12.95
C ARG A 17 -12.89 16.03 -12.73
N GLY A 18 -13.98 16.56 -12.19
CA GLY A 18 -15.22 15.80 -12.02
C GLY A 18 -15.19 14.84 -10.82
N PHE A 19 -14.54 15.25 -9.73
CA PHE A 19 -14.70 14.60 -8.44
C PHE A 19 -15.96 15.09 -7.73
N ILE A 20 -16.08 16.40 -7.49
CA ILE A 20 -17.13 16.96 -6.64
C ILE A 20 -17.64 18.27 -7.25
N PHE A 21 -18.96 18.43 -7.31
CA PHE A 21 -19.66 19.62 -7.79
C PHE A 21 -20.55 20.20 -6.68
N PRO A 22 -20.79 21.53 -6.66
CA PRO A 22 -21.82 22.12 -5.82
C PRO A 22 -23.20 21.52 -6.13
N GLY A 23 -23.95 21.12 -5.10
CA GLY A 23 -25.29 20.58 -5.29
C GLY A 23 -26.22 21.60 -5.92
N SER A 24 -26.98 21.22 -6.94
CA SER A 24 -27.90 22.11 -7.67
C SER A 24 -27.24 23.38 -8.24
N GLU A 25 -25.99 23.29 -8.70
CA GLU A 25 -25.17 24.43 -9.15
C GLU A 25 -25.90 25.37 -10.12
N ILE A 26 -26.59 24.84 -11.13
CA ILE A 26 -27.29 25.63 -12.16
C ILE A 26 -28.46 26.48 -11.61
N TYR A 27 -28.93 26.18 -10.38
CA TYR A 27 -30.00 26.90 -9.70
C TYR A 27 -29.47 27.83 -8.58
N GLY A 28 -28.17 28.16 -8.60
CA GLY A 28 -27.53 28.99 -7.58
C GLY A 28 -26.94 28.21 -6.41
N GLY A 29 -26.98 26.87 -6.48
CA GLY A 29 -26.45 25.98 -5.46
C GLY A 29 -27.37 25.81 -4.26
N LEU A 30 -27.25 24.67 -3.57
CA LEU A 30 -27.89 24.44 -2.28
C LEU A 30 -26.82 24.29 -1.19
N ALA A 31 -26.87 25.16 -0.19
CA ALA A 31 -25.83 25.24 0.84
C ALA A 31 -25.58 23.90 1.54
N ASN A 32 -24.30 23.54 1.69
CA ASN A 32 -23.82 22.30 2.31
C ASN A 32 -24.35 21.01 1.65
N THR A 33 -24.65 21.08 0.34
CA THR A 33 -24.97 19.91 -0.48
C THR A 33 -24.00 19.83 -1.66
N TRP A 34 -23.64 18.61 -2.05
CA TRP A 34 -22.59 18.33 -3.02
C TRP A 34 -22.95 17.12 -3.85
N ASP A 35 -22.67 17.19 -5.14
CA ASP A 35 -22.82 16.08 -6.08
C ASP A 35 -21.45 15.47 -6.38
N TYR A 36 -21.38 14.14 -6.46
CA TYR A 36 -20.15 13.42 -6.80
C TYR A 36 -20.13 13.14 -8.30
N GLY A 37 -19.21 13.79 -9.02
CA GLY A 37 -19.00 13.57 -10.45
C GLY A 37 -18.45 12.19 -10.76
N PRO A 38 -18.21 11.84 -12.05
CA PRO A 38 -17.82 10.48 -12.44
C PRO A 38 -16.63 9.90 -11.66
N LEU A 39 -15.58 10.71 -11.43
CA LEU A 39 -14.40 10.25 -10.71
C LEU A 39 -14.62 10.21 -9.20
N GLY A 40 -15.39 11.15 -8.66
CA GLY A 40 -15.72 11.18 -7.23
C GLY A 40 -16.64 10.05 -6.83
N ALA A 41 -17.60 9.70 -7.68
CA ALA A 41 -18.46 8.54 -7.49
C ALA A 41 -17.65 7.24 -7.44
N GLU A 42 -16.70 7.04 -8.36
CA GLU A 42 -15.81 5.87 -8.35
C GLU A 42 -14.90 5.85 -7.12
N LEU A 43 -14.21 6.95 -6.80
CA LEU A 43 -13.34 7.02 -5.61
C LEU A 43 -14.14 6.73 -4.33
N LYS A 44 -15.31 7.35 -4.17
CA LYS A 44 -16.19 7.15 -3.03
C LYS A 44 -16.65 5.69 -2.93
N ASN A 45 -17.01 5.07 -4.04
CA ASN A 45 -17.40 3.66 -4.08
C ASN A 45 -16.22 2.73 -3.81
N ASN A 46 -15.01 3.04 -4.30
CA ASN A 46 -13.80 2.27 -4.00
C ASN A 46 -13.47 2.28 -2.50
N ILE A 47 -13.55 3.45 -1.85
CA ILE A 47 -13.38 3.59 -0.41
C ILE A 47 -14.38 2.69 0.33
N LYS A 48 -15.68 2.79 0.00
CA LYS A 48 -16.74 1.98 0.63
C LYS A 48 -16.54 0.49 0.41
N ARG A 49 -16.19 0.07 -0.82
CA ARG A 49 -15.92 -1.33 -1.16
C ARG A 49 -14.72 -1.89 -0.38
N LEU A 50 -13.65 -1.11 -0.27
CA LEU A 50 -12.44 -1.54 0.45
C LEU A 50 -12.71 -1.66 1.96
N TRP A 51 -13.43 -0.70 2.53
CA TRP A 51 -13.83 -0.78 3.94
C TRP A 51 -14.74 -1.99 4.18
N TRP A 52 -15.77 -2.20 3.34
CA TRP A 52 -16.65 -3.37 3.45
C TRP A 52 -15.87 -4.68 3.36
N LYS A 53 -14.91 -4.75 2.42
CA LYS A 53 -14.04 -5.93 2.27
C LYS A 53 -13.23 -6.20 3.54
N ASP A 54 -12.58 -5.18 4.10
CA ASP A 54 -11.65 -5.35 5.21
C ASP A 54 -12.32 -5.48 6.59
N PHE A 55 -13.42 -4.76 6.82
CA PHE A 55 -14.14 -4.74 8.09
C PHE A 55 -15.26 -5.78 8.16
N ILE A 56 -15.69 -6.36 7.04
CA ILE A 56 -16.82 -7.30 6.99
C ILE A 56 -16.43 -8.57 6.26
N THR A 57 -16.14 -8.51 4.96
CA THR A 57 -15.95 -9.73 4.14
C THR A 57 -14.76 -10.59 4.60
N ASN A 58 -13.66 -9.96 4.98
CA ASN A 58 -12.44 -10.65 5.42
C ASN A 58 -12.47 -11.05 6.90
N ARG A 59 -13.58 -10.83 7.59
CA ARG A 59 -13.73 -11.10 9.03
C ARG A 59 -14.78 -12.17 9.26
N ASP A 60 -14.53 -13.03 10.24
CA ASP A 60 -15.47 -14.05 10.69
C ASP A 60 -16.34 -13.56 11.85
N ASP A 61 -16.02 -12.43 12.47
CA ASP A 61 -16.68 -11.89 13.65
C ASP A 61 -17.57 -10.66 13.35
N VAL A 62 -17.66 -10.19 12.10
CA VAL A 62 -18.51 -9.06 11.70
C VAL A 62 -19.47 -9.46 10.58
N VAL A 63 -20.70 -8.96 10.63
CA VAL A 63 -21.72 -9.17 9.58
C VAL A 63 -22.29 -7.84 9.09
N GLY A 64 -22.75 -7.82 7.83
CA GLY A 64 -23.34 -6.63 7.22
C GLY A 64 -24.84 -6.48 7.50
N LEU A 65 -25.31 -5.24 7.58
CA LEU A 65 -26.71 -4.83 7.61
C LEU A 65 -26.95 -3.67 6.63
N ASP A 66 -28.17 -3.57 6.11
CA ASP A 66 -28.68 -2.36 5.45
C ASP A 66 -30.10 -2.06 5.98
N SER A 67 -30.22 -0.99 6.76
CA SER A 67 -31.44 -0.57 7.43
C SER A 67 -32.05 0.65 6.75
N ALA A 68 -33.38 0.79 6.88
CA ALA A 68 -34.11 1.91 6.33
C ALA A 68 -33.68 3.26 6.91
N ILE A 69 -33.77 4.32 6.10
CA ILE A 69 -33.57 5.71 6.54
C ILE A 69 -34.73 6.20 7.42
N LEU A 70 -35.96 5.88 7.00
CA LEU A 70 -37.18 6.24 7.73
C LEU A 70 -37.42 5.18 8.81
N MET A 71 -37.37 5.61 10.07
CA MET A 71 -37.59 4.76 11.24
C MET A 71 -38.74 5.30 12.09
N ASN A 72 -39.31 4.45 12.93
CA ASN A 72 -40.34 4.87 13.88
C ASN A 72 -39.78 5.99 14.79
N PRO A 73 -40.49 7.12 14.99
CA PRO A 73 -40.04 8.24 15.81
C PRO A 73 -39.58 7.88 17.22
N ARG A 74 -40.20 6.85 17.82
CA ARG A 74 -39.83 6.35 19.15
C ARG A 74 -38.38 5.87 19.22
N THR A 75 -37.77 5.48 18.11
CA THR A 75 -36.34 5.14 18.02
C THR A 75 -35.48 6.35 18.40
N TRP A 76 -35.83 7.52 17.90
CA TRP A 76 -35.11 8.78 18.10
C TRP A 76 -35.42 9.41 19.46
N GLU A 77 -36.61 9.16 20.00
CA GLU A 77 -36.96 9.51 21.38
C GLU A 77 -36.16 8.65 22.36
N ALA A 78 -36.15 7.32 22.17
CA ALA A 78 -35.44 6.37 23.02
C ALA A 78 -33.92 6.61 23.01
N SER A 79 -33.33 6.89 21.85
CA SER A 79 -31.90 7.22 21.75
C SER A 79 -31.55 8.63 22.26
N GLY A 80 -32.55 9.44 22.64
CA GLY A 80 -32.34 10.81 23.14
C GLY A 80 -32.14 11.86 22.05
N HIS A 81 -32.12 11.48 20.78
CA HIS A 81 -31.91 12.41 19.66
C HIS A 81 -32.99 13.51 19.58
N VAL A 82 -34.25 13.18 19.84
CA VAL A 82 -35.34 14.18 19.79
C VAL A 82 -35.16 15.27 20.86
N GLY A 83 -34.64 14.92 22.03
CA GLY A 83 -34.49 15.83 23.17
C GLY A 83 -33.12 16.50 23.29
N GLY A 84 -32.06 15.86 22.79
CA GLY A 84 -30.67 16.28 23.03
C GLY A 84 -29.82 16.56 21.78
N PHE A 85 -30.30 16.24 20.57
CA PHE A 85 -29.52 16.44 19.33
C PHE A 85 -29.73 17.85 18.75
N SER A 86 -29.20 18.85 19.45
CA SER A 86 -29.39 20.26 19.09
C SER A 86 -28.12 21.10 19.27
N ASP A 87 -27.95 22.08 18.39
CA ASP A 87 -26.88 23.09 18.48
C ASP A 87 -27.39 24.40 19.11
N PRO A 88 -26.53 25.16 19.82
CA PRO A 88 -26.85 26.48 20.35
C PRO A 88 -26.86 27.54 19.23
N LEU A 89 -28.05 27.88 18.74
CA LEU A 89 -28.27 28.82 17.64
C LEU A 89 -28.56 30.25 18.13
N MET A 90 -27.96 31.24 17.48
CA MET A 90 -28.35 32.66 17.56
C MET A 90 -28.40 33.31 16.18
N ASP A 91 -29.30 34.28 15.99
CA ASP A 91 -29.39 35.12 14.79
C ASP A 91 -28.82 36.51 15.05
N CYS A 92 -28.05 37.04 14.10
CA CYS A 92 -27.70 38.46 14.07
C CYS A 92 -28.95 39.27 13.70
N ARG A 93 -29.40 40.17 14.58
CA ARG A 93 -30.59 40.99 14.32
C ARG A 93 -30.38 41.99 13.19
N ALA A 94 -29.13 42.37 12.91
CA ALA A 94 -28.79 43.36 11.90
C ALA A 94 -28.78 42.81 10.46
N CYS A 95 -28.11 41.68 10.20
CA CYS A 95 -28.00 41.11 8.85
C CYS A 95 -28.80 39.81 8.68
N LYS A 96 -29.48 39.33 9.73
CA LYS A 96 -30.32 38.11 9.75
C LYS A 96 -29.55 36.81 9.47
N THR A 97 -28.22 36.82 9.51
CA THR A 97 -27.42 35.60 9.41
C THR A 97 -27.49 34.79 10.71
N ARG A 98 -27.40 33.47 10.56
CA ARG A 98 -27.53 32.48 11.64
C ARG A 98 -26.16 31.96 12.02
N HIS A 99 -25.91 31.90 13.32
CA HIS A 99 -24.61 31.51 13.87
C HIS A 99 -24.76 30.48 14.98
N ARG A 100 -23.82 29.55 15.00
CA ARG A 100 -23.60 28.68 16.15
C ARG A 100 -22.85 29.46 17.23
N ALA A 101 -23.46 29.62 18.40
CA ALA A 101 -22.94 30.46 19.46
C ALA A 101 -21.60 29.94 20.00
N ASP A 102 -21.52 28.63 20.25
CA ASP A 102 -20.30 27.93 20.67
C ASP A 102 -19.16 28.15 19.67
N LYS A 103 -19.41 28.00 18.37
CA LYS A 103 -18.42 28.19 17.32
C LYS A 103 -17.88 29.63 17.26
N LEU A 104 -18.77 30.63 17.35
CA LEU A 104 -18.34 32.04 17.37
C LEU A 104 -17.43 32.34 18.56
N ILE A 105 -17.73 31.74 19.72
CA ILE A 105 -16.92 31.89 20.92
C ILE A 105 -15.57 31.22 20.73
N ASP A 106 -15.53 29.98 20.26
CA ASP A 106 -14.29 29.24 20.02
C ASP A 106 -13.35 29.97 19.04
N GLU A 107 -13.89 30.48 17.93
CA GLU A 107 -13.12 31.27 16.95
C GLU A 107 -12.53 32.55 17.56
N LYS A 108 -13.31 33.25 18.40
CA LYS A 108 -12.85 34.46 19.11
C LYS A 108 -11.73 34.12 20.11
N LEU A 109 -11.93 33.09 20.94
CA LEU A 109 -10.96 32.67 21.96
C LEU A 109 -9.64 32.24 21.31
N LYS A 110 -9.70 31.48 20.20
CA LYS A 110 -8.52 31.10 19.42
C LYS A 110 -7.78 32.30 18.86
N THR A 111 -8.50 33.26 18.29
CA THR A 111 -7.91 34.49 17.73
C THR A 111 -7.19 35.32 18.78
N GLU A 112 -7.70 35.34 20.02
CA GLU A 112 -7.11 36.08 21.14
C GLU A 112 -6.11 35.25 21.96
N GLY A 113 -5.84 34.00 21.56
CA GLY A 113 -4.91 33.10 22.27
C GLY A 113 -5.38 32.66 23.65
N ILE A 114 -6.68 32.74 23.93
CA ILE A 114 -7.27 32.43 25.23
C ILE A 114 -7.58 30.93 25.31
N LYS A 115 -6.92 30.24 26.24
CA LYS A 115 -7.17 28.82 26.52
C LYS A 115 -8.30 28.66 27.53
N ARG A 116 -9.54 28.62 27.04
CA ARG A 116 -10.76 28.37 27.83
C ARG A 116 -11.59 27.30 27.14
N SER A 117 -11.96 26.24 27.86
CA SER A 117 -12.90 25.24 27.34
C SER A 117 -14.32 25.80 27.42
N ILE A 118 -15.12 25.58 26.36
CA ILE A 118 -16.52 25.99 26.26
C ILE A 118 -17.47 24.80 26.00
N GLU A 119 -16.92 23.59 25.91
CA GLU A 119 -17.70 22.38 25.64
C GLU A 119 -18.57 22.02 26.85
N GLY A 120 -19.81 21.63 26.59
CA GLY A 120 -20.79 21.27 27.62
C GLY A 120 -21.40 22.46 28.39
N MET A 121 -21.08 23.71 28.03
CA MET A 121 -21.68 24.89 28.64
C MET A 121 -23.16 25.06 28.27
N ASP A 122 -23.96 25.57 29.21
CA ASP A 122 -25.36 25.93 28.95
C ASP A 122 -25.49 27.24 28.16
N ASN A 123 -26.68 27.49 27.60
CA ASN A 123 -26.95 28.68 26.79
C ASN A 123 -26.71 29.99 27.56
N ALA A 124 -26.93 30.00 28.88
CA ALA A 124 -26.70 31.18 29.72
C ALA A 124 -25.21 31.51 29.82
N SER A 125 -24.37 30.49 30.05
CA SER A 125 -22.92 30.62 30.10
C SER A 125 -22.35 31.04 28.74
N LEU A 126 -22.80 30.41 27.65
CA LEU A 126 -22.39 30.81 26.29
C LEU A 126 -22.78 32.27 26.01
N ARG A 127 -23.97 32.72 26.43
CA ARG A 127 -24.39 34.12 26.26
C ARG A 127 -23.53 35.09 27.05
N ALA A 128 -23.10 34.71 28.25
CA ALA A 128 -22.17 35.50 29.05
C ALA A 128 -20.84 35.69 28.29
N LEU A 129 -20.30 34.65 27.66
CA LEU A 129 -19.05 34.74 26.88
C LEU A 129 -19.16 35.65 25.65
N ILE A 130 -20.29 35.61 24.94
CA ILE A 130 -20.56 36.53 23.82
C ILE A 130 -20.43 37.99 24.26
N THR A 131 -20.89 38.29 25.47
CA THR A 131 -20.88 39.64 26.05
C THR A 131 -19.50 39.98 26.61
N GLU A 132 -18.89 39.07 27.37
CA GLU A 132 -17.56 39.19 27.99
C GLU A 132 -16.49 39.52 26.94
N TYR A 133 -16.44 38.74 25.86
CA TYR A 133 -15.45 38.88 24.79
C TYR A 133 -15.89 39.80 23.64
N LYS A 134 -17.01 40.52 23.80
CA LYS A 134 -17.56 41.46 22.81
C LYS A 134 -17.59 40.87 21.39
N ILE A 135 -18.11 39.66 21.28
CA ILE A 135 -18.14 38.92 20.01
C ILE A 135 -19.05 39.66 19.01
N THR A 136 -18.55 39.84 17.79
CA THR A 136 -19.25 40.52 16.70
C THR A 136 -19.66 39.52 15.61
N CYS A 137 -20.72 39.84 14.87
CA CYS A 137 -21.15 39.05 13.73
C CYS A 137 -20.05 39.09 12.64
N PRO A 138 -19.57 37.93 12.15
CA PRO A 138 -18.51 37.89 11.13
C PRO A 138 -18.97 38.52 9.80
N ASP A 139 -20.27 38.47 9.48
CA ASP A 139 -20.80 39.04 8.23
C ASP A 139 -20.94 40.58 8.23
N CYS A 140 -21.27 41.20 9.37
CA CYS A 140 -21.62 42.63 9.42
C CYS A 140 -20.90 43.44 10.50
N GLY A 141 -20.06 42.81 11.32
CA GLY A 141 -19.28 43.46 12.37
C GLY A 141 -20.08 43.94 13.59
N LYS A 142 -21.41 43.79 13.61
CA LYS A 142 -22.25 44.23 14.74
C LYS A 142 -22.36 43.17 15.82
N SER A 143 -22.33 43.57 17.09
CA SER A 143 -22.62 42.72 18.25
C SER A 143 -24.09 42.86 18.65
N ASP A 144 -24.99 42.47 17.75
CA ASP A 144 -26.44 42.49 17.99
C ASP A 144 -27.04 41.13 17.62
N PHE A 145 -27.05 40.24 18.60
CA PHE A 145 -27.56 38.87 18.47
C PHE A 145 -28.81 38.66 19.32
N THR A 146 -29.72 37.86 18.80
CA THR A 146 -30.82 37.24 19.57
C THR A 146 -30.28 36.34 20.70
N ASP A 147 -31.17 35.90 21.60
CA ASP A 147 -30.82 34.92 22.62
C ASP A 147 -30.52 33.56 22.00
N ILE A 148 -29.73 32.75 22.71
CA ILE A 148 -29.33 31.42 22.26
C ILE A 148 -30.48 30.44 22.49
N ARG A 149 -30.85 29.70 21.44
CA ARG A 149 -31.88 28.65 21.49
C ARG A 149 -31.36 27.32 20.97
N ALA A 150 -31.93 26.22 21.45
CA ALA A 150 -31.65 24.89 20.92
C ALA A 150 -32.24 24.74 19.51
N PHE A 151 -31.42 24.37 18.54
CA PHE A 151 -31.84 24.07 17.18
C PHE A 151 -31.64 22.59 16.90
N ASN A 152 -32.74 21.84 16.75
CA ASN A 152 -32.70 20.40 16.50
C ASN A 152 -32.09 20.11 15.10
N LEU A 153 -31.10 19.23 15.07
CA LEU A 153 -30.33 18.91 13.87
C LEU A 153 -30.95 17.77 13.04
N MET A 154 -32.05 17.16 13.46
CA MET A 154 -32.74 16.13 12.67
C MET A 154 -33.63 16.77 11.60
N PHE A 155 -33.59 16.22 10.39
CA PHE A 155 -34.57 16.56 9.36
C PHE A 155 -35.91 15.88 9.67
N LYS A 156 -36.96 16.68 9.70
CA LYS A 156 -38.35 16.23 9.86
C LYS A 156 -39.00 16.07 8.49
N THR A 157 -39.80 15.03 8.35
CA THR A 157 -40.72 14.83 7.23
C THR A 157 -42.02 14.21 7.76
N TYR A 158 -43.03 14.05 6.91
CA TYR A 158 -44.35 13.57 7.31
C TYR A 158 -44.74 12.38 6.45
N GLN A 159 -45.16 11.28 7.10
CA GLN A 159 -45.66 10.09 6.44
C GLN A 159 -47.19 10.11 6.45
N GLY A 160 -47.82 10.30 5.29
CA GLY A 160 -49.27 10.35 5.17
C GLY A 160 -49.74 10.82 3.79
N VAL A 161 -51.05 10.71 3.53
CA VAL A 161 -51.66 11.06 2.22
C VAL A 161 -51.99 12.56 2.12
N THR A 162 -52.20 13.23 3.26
CA THR A 162 -52.50 14.66 3.32
C THR A 162 -51.40 15.40 4.08
N GLU A 163 -51.11 16.63 3.66
CA GLU A 163 -50.07 17.48 4.28
C GLU A 163 -50.35 17.76 5.76
N ASP A 164 -51.63 17.81 6.16
CA ASP A 164 -52.08 18.17 7.51
C ASP A 164 -52.24 16.99 8.48
N SER A 165 -52.27 15.72 8.00
CA SER A 165 -52.51 14.54 8.85
C SER A 165 -51.38 13.51 8.85
N GLY A 166 -50.20 13.87 8.33
CA GLY A 166 -49.06 12.96 8.25
C GLY A 166 -48.42 12.69 9.63
N ALA A 167 -48.08 11.43 9.90
CA ALA A 167 -47.29 11.07 11.07
C ALA A 167 -45.89 11.67 10.92
N LEU A 168 -45.47 12.50 11.87
CA LEU A 168 -44.11 13.04 11.93
C LEU A 168 -43.10 11.89 11.93
N VAL A 169 -42.17 11.90 10.99
CA VAL A 169 -41.03 10.97 10.94
C VAL A 169 -39.75 11.76 10.66
N TYR A 170 -38.60 11.10 10.80
CA TYR A 170 -37.30 11.75 10.68
C TYR A 170 -36.45 11.04 9.65
N LEU A 171 -35.59 11.80 8.96
CA LEU A 171 -34.42 11.23 8.31
C LEU A 171 -33.37 10.95 9.38
N ARG A 172 -32.80 9.75 9.36
CA ARG A 172 -31.83 9.34 10.39
C ARG A 172 -30.59 10.26 10.43
N PRO A 173 -30.14 10.72 11.62
CA PRO A 173 -28.93 11.52 11.78
C PRO A 173 -27.64 10.69 11.87
N GLU A 174 -27.78 9.36 12.04
CA GLU A 174 -26.73 8.35 12.13
C GLU A 174 -27.26 6.97 11.66
N THR A 175 -26.38 5.99 11.45
CA THR A 175 -26.78 4.65 11.02
C THR A 175 -26.85 3.62 12.16
N ALA A 176 -26.16 3.88 13.28
CA ALA A 176 -26.08 3.04 14.48
C ALA A 176 -27.44 2.54 15.01
N GLN A 177 -28.46 3.41 15.06
CA GLN A 177 -29.79 3.02 15.53
C GLN A 177 -30.42 1.89 14.72
N GLY A 178 -30.15 1.84 13.41
CA GLY A 178 -30.60 0.76 12.55
C GLY A 178 -30.02 -0.60 12.93
N ILE A 179 -28.78 -0.59 13.43
CA ILE A 179 -28.07 -1.77 13.94
C ILE A 179 -28.64 -2.20 15.29
N PHE A 180 -28.81 -1.26 16.24
CA PHE A 180 -29.33 -1.57 17.57
C PHE A 180 -30.73 -2.18 17.54
N VAL A 181 -31.65 -1.65 16.72
CA VAL A 181 -33.01 -2.23 16.62
C VAL A 181 -33.03 -3.63 15.99
N ASN A 182 -31.98 -3.98 15.21
CA ASN A 182 -31.86 -5.27 14.54
C ASN A 182 -30.90 -6.24 15.22
N PHE A 183 -30.28 -5.87 16.36
CA PHE A 183 -29.31 -6.71 17.06
C PHE A 183 -29.77 -8.17 17.21
N ARG A 184 -30.98 -8.40 17.72
CA ARG A 184 -31.55 -9.75 17.91
C ARG A 184 -31.80 -10.50 16.60
N ASN A 185 -32.33 -9.80 15.60
CA ASN A 185 -32.63 -10.40 14.30
C ASN A 185 -31.34 -10.88 13.63
N VAL A 186 -30.32 -10.02 13.61
CA VAL A 186 -29.02 -10.32 13.02
C VAL A 186 -28.30 -11.41 13.81
N GLN A 187 -28.24 -11.29 15.13
CA GLN A 187 -27.59 -12.29 16.00
C GLN A 187 -28.19 -13.68 15.81
N SER A 188 -29.52 -13.78 15.74
CA SER A 188 -30.23 -15.05 15.53
C SER A 188 -30.01 -15.61 14.13
N ALA A 189 -30.19 -14.79 13.08
CA ALA A 189 -30.08 -15.23 11.69
C ALA A 189 -28.64 -15.63 11.31
N SER A 190 -27.64 -14.92 11.83
CA SER A 190 -26.22 -15.20 11.58
C SER A 190 -25.61 -16.20 12.59
N ARG A 191 -26.37 -16.61 13.61
CA ARG A 191 -25.95 -17.52 14.70
C ARG A 191 -24.66 -17.06 15.40
N LYS A 192 -24.45 -15.74 15.49
CA LYS A 192 -23.27 -15.17 16.14
C LYS A 192 -23.37 -15.26 17.66
N LYS A 193 -22.21 -15.43 18.28
CA LYS A 193 -22.01 -15.35 19.73
C LYS A 193 -21.15 -14.14 20.05
N LEU A 194 -21.21 -13.65 21.29
CA LEU A 194 -20.30 -12.59 21.70
C LEU A 194 -18.85 -13.11 21.77
N PRO A 195 -17.86 -12.30 21.38
CA PRO A 195 -18.00 -10.98 20.76
C PRO A 195 -18.28 -11.07 19.24
N PHE A 196 -19.09 -10.16 18.70
CA PHE A 196 -19.31 -10.02 17.26
C PHE A 196 -19.77 -8.61 16.89
N GLY A 197 -19.56 -8.21 15.64
CA GLY A 197 -19.96 -6.92 15.11
C GLY A 197 -21.08 -6.97 14.08
N ILE A 198 -21.82 -5.87 13.99
CA ILE A 198 -22.74 -5.59 12.90
C ILE A 198 -22.33 -4.26 12.30
N ALA A 199 -22.08 -4.24 10.99
CA ALA A 199 -21.64 -3.05 10.28
C ALA A 199 -22.61 -2.66 9.18
N GLN A 200 -22.67 -1.36 8.88
CA GLN A 200 -23.50 -0.82 7.82
C GLN A 200 -22.80 0.36 7.14
N ILE A 201 -23.08 0.51 5.85
CA ILE A 201 -22.79 1.73 5.11
C ILE A 201 -24.11 2.34 4.66
N GLY A 202 -24.33 3.63 4.93
CA GLY A 202 -25.57 4.27 4.48
C GLY A 202 -25.62 5.77 4.70
N LYS A 203 -26.65 6.40 4.12
CA LYS A 203 -26.86 7.85 4.23
C LYS A 203 -27.35 8.25 5.63
N SER A 204 -26.91 9.42 6.06
CA SER A 204 -27.34 10.13 7.26
C SER A 204 -27.53 11.61 6.96
N PHE A 205 -28.37 12.27 7.76
CA PHE A 205 -28.82 13.63 7.50
C PHE A 205 -28.73 14.49 8.76
N ARG A 206 -28.01 15.61 8.67
CA ARG A 206 -27.90 16.59 9.76
C ARG A 206 -28.24 17.97 9.23
N ASN A 207 -29.20 18.64 9.86
CA ASN A 207 -29.65 19.97 9.49
C ASN A 207 -28.65 21.03 9.94
N GLU A 208 -27.44 20.96 9.40
CA GLU A 208 -26.29 21.78 9.82
C GLU A 208 -26.61 23.28 9.66
N ILE A 209 -26.33 24.04 10.73
CA ILE A 209 -26.53 25.50 10.79
C ILE A 209 -25.42 26.22 10.03
N THR A 210 -24.17 25.81 10.24
CA THR A 210 -23.01 26.57 9.79
C THR A 210 -22.52 26.10 8.41
N PRO A 211 -22.39 27.01 7.42
CA PRO A 211 -21.69 26.69 6.20
C PRO A 211 -20.19 26.56 6.43
N GLY A 212 -19.50 25.65 5.74
CA GLY A 212 -18.05 25.75 5.63
C GLY A 212 -17.27 24.46 5.34
N ASN A 213 -16.03 24.68 4.89
CA ASN A 213 -14.98 23.68 4.69
C ASN A 213 -15.32 22.56 3.67
N PHE A 214 -16.00 22.93 2.57
CA PHE A 214 -16.31 22.04 1.45
C PHE A 214 -17.19 20.85 1.88
N ILE A 215 -16.77 19.61 1.60
CA ILE A 215 -17.51 18.39 1.97
C ILE A 215 -17.28 17.96 3.43
N PHE A 216 -16.57 18.74 4.25
CA PHE A 216 -16.31 18.38 5.65
C PHE A 216 -17.57 18.50 6.53
N ARG A 217 -18.43 19.48 6.24
CA ARG A 217 -19.75 19.67 6.87
C ARG A 217 -20.83 19.72 5.81
N THR A 218 -21.60 18.64 5.71
CA THR A 218 -22.69 18.52 4.74
C THR A 218 -23.99 18.19 5.46
N ARG A 219 -25.12 18.45 4.80
CA ARG A 219 -26.45 18.12 5.33
C ARG A 219 -26.88 16.69 5.05
N GLU A 220 -26.29 16.11 4.01
CA GLU A 220 -26.45 14.73 3.57
C GLU A 220 -25.06 14.15 3.38
N PHE A 221 -24.79 13.00 3.98
CA PHE A 221 -23.51 12.29 3.90
C PHE A 221 -23.73 10.78 4.09
N GLU A 222 -22.70 9.99 3.83
CA GLU A 222 -22.69 8.56 4.11
C GLU A 222 -21.77 8.26 5.30
N GLN A 223 -22.14 7.29 6.11
CA GLN A 223 -21.31 6.78 7.19
C GLN A 223 -21.02 5.30 6.99
N MET A 224 -19.85 4.87 7.44
CA MET A 224 -19.47 3.48 7.62
C MET A 224 -19.34 3.27 9.12
N GLU A 225 -20.35 2.63 9.71
CA GLU A 225 -20.43 2.41 11.16
C GLU A 225 -20.42 0.91 11.46
N LEU A 226 -19.76 0.56 12.56
CA LEU A 226 -19.66 -0.79 13.08
C LEU A 226 -20.04 -0.75 14.55
N GLU A 227 -21.03 -1.55 14.95
CA GLU A 227 -21.33 -1.81 16.35
C GLU A 227 -20.73 -3.16 16.74
N PHE A 228 -19.63 -3.15 17.48
CA PHE A 228 -18.98 -4.36 17.95
C PHE A 228 -19.43 -4.72 19.37
N PHE A 229 -20.29 -5.73 19.46
CA PHE A 229 -20.89 -6.20 20.70
C PHE A 229 -19.93 -7.15 21.44
N CYS A 230 -19.64 -6.86 22.69
CA CYS A 230 -18.73 -7.64 23.53
C CYS A 230 -19.24 -7.79 24.96
N PHE A 231 -18.58 -8.64 25.74
CA PHE A 231 -18.82 -8.75 27.17
C PHE A 231 -18.38 -7.46 27.89
N PRO A 232 -19.12 -7.00 28.92
CA PRO A 232 -18.79 -5.80 29.67
C PRO A 232 -17.36 -5.68 30.20
N GLU A 233 -16.81 -6.81 30.65
CA GLU A 233 -15.45 -6.95 31.18
C GLU A 233 -14.37 -6.76 30.10
N ASP A 234 -14.67 -7.09 28.85
CA ASP A 234 -13.71 -7.06 27.74
C ASP A 234 -13.72 -5.72 26.98
N SER A 235 -14.64 -4.79 27.29
CA SER A 235 -14.91 -3.64 26.42
C SER A 235 -13.71 -2.70 26.24
N ILE A 236 -12.87 -2.54 27.26
CA ILE A 236 -11.66 -1.70 27.17
C ILE A 236 -10.58 -2.37 26.31
N GLU A 237 -10.44 -3.69 26.40
CA GLU A 237 -9.51 -4.45 25.56
C GLU A 237 -9.93 -4.37 24.09
N TRP A 238 -11.22 -4.57 23.80
CA TRP A 238 -11.75 -4.45 22.45
C TRP A 238 -11.65 -3.03 21.88
N HIS A 239 -11.89 -2.00 22.70
CA HIS A 239 -11.65 -0.61 22.30
C HIS A 239 -10.20 -0.39 21.86
N GLY A 240 -9.23 -0.92 22.62
CA GLY A 240 -7.81 -0.88 22.25
C GLY A 240 -7.52 -1.57 20.90
N LYS A 241 -8.08 -2.77 20.67
CA LYS A 241 -7.89 -3.51 19.41
C LYS A 241 -8.50 -2.79 18.21
N TRP A 242 -9.71 -2.25 18.35
CA TRP A 242 -10.36 -1.51 17.27
C TRP A 242 -9.65 -0.19 16.96
N LYS A 243 -9.15 0.50 17.99
CA LYS A 243 -8.31 1.70 17.83
C LYS A 243 -7.11 1.46 16.92
N GLU A 244 -6.36 0.40 17.19
CA GLU A 244 -5.20 0.01 16.37
C GLU A 244 -5.61 -0.44 14.96
N THR A 245 -6.69 -1.21 14.85
CA THR A 245 -7.23 -1.68 13.56
C THR A 245 -7.62 -0.51 12.65
N CYS A 246 -8.33 0.48 13.18
CA CYS A 246 -8.73 1.68 12.45
C CYS A 246 -7.51 2.51 12.02
N ARG A 247 -6.52 2.69 12.91
CA ARG A 247 -5.26 3.38 12.59
C ARG A 247 -4.52 2.71 11.43
N ASP A 248 -4.32 1.41 11.51
CA ASP A 248 -3.53 0.65 10.54
C ASP A 248 -4.24 0.58 9.19
N TRP A 249 -5.57 0.55 9.19
CA TRP A 249 -6.35 0.64 7.96
C TRP A 249 -6.20 1.99 7.26
N LEU A 250 -6.20 3.11 8.00
CA LEU A 250 -5.96 4.44 7.41
C LEU A 250 -4.57 4.53 6.76
N LEU A 251 -3.53 3.95 7.39
CA LEU A 251 -2.18 3.86 6.81
C LEU A 251 -2.18 3.01 5.54
N LYS A 252 -2.84 1.84 5.57
CA LYS A 252 -2.95 0.93 4.42
C LYS A 252 -3.54 1.61 3.18
N ILE A 253 -4.56 2.43 3.36
CA ILE A 253 -5.23 3.11 2.24
C ILE A 253 -4.51 4.39 1.77
N GLY A 254 -3.38 4.75 2.39
CA GLY A 254 -2.49 5.81 1.94
C GLY A 254 -2.64 7.15 2.67
N LEU A 255 -3.30 7.20 3.84
CA LEU A 255 -3.22 8.40 4.68
C LEU A 255 -1.82 8.54 5.26
N LYS A 256 -1.31 9.76 5.27
CA LYS A 256 0.03 10.07 5.79
C LYS A 256 0.02 10.12 7.32
N PRO A 257 0.95 9.43 8.02
CA PRO A 257 0.96 9.35 9.48
C PRO A 257 1.09 10.72 10.16
N GLU A 258 1.75 11.68 9.52
CA GLU A 258 1.88 13.05 10.03
C GLU A 258 0.58 13.87 9.92
N LEU A 259 -0.41 13.40 9.17
CA LEU A 259 -1.68 14.10 8.94
C LEU A 259 -2.83 13.59 9.80
N PHE A 260 -2.64 12.59 10.65
CA PHE A 260 -3.68 12.19 11.59
C PHE A 260 -3.12 11.80 12.96
N ARG A 261 -3.96 11.89 13.99
CA ARG A 261 -3.60 11.57 15.37
C ARG A 261 -4.77 10.92 16.09
N LEU A 262 -4.46 10.20 17.16
CA LEU A 262 -5.45 9.64 18.06
C LEU A 262 -5.58 10.54 19.28
N ARG A 263 -6.80 11.00 19.58
CA ARG A 263 -7.11 11.89 20.70
C ARG A 263 -8.13 11.21 21.61
N GLU A 264 -7.72 10.92 22.83
CA GLU A 264 -8.61 10.40 23.86
C GLU A 264 -9.41 11.55 24.47
N HIS A 265 -10.71 11.33 24.67
CA HIS A 265 -11.59 12.31 25.32
C HIS A 265 -11.29 12.38 26.82
N SER A 266 -11.33 13.60 27.37
CA SER A 266 -11.36 13.83 28.81
C SER A 266 -12.70 13.43 29.42
N ALA A 267 -12.76 13.29 30.75
CA ALA A 267 -13.99 12.93 31.46
C ALA A 267 -15.17 13.90 31.21
N GLN A 268 -14.88 15.16 30.88
CA GLN A 268 -15.86 16.20 30.57
C GLN A 268 -16.37 16.14 29.12
N GLU A 269 -15.57 15.58 28.21
CA GLU A 269 -15.90 15.43 26.78
C GLU A 269 -16.67 14.13 26.49
N LEU A 270 -16.55 13.13 27.38
CA LEU A 270 -17.27 11.87 27.23
C LEU A 270 -18.79 12.10 27.20
N SER A 271 -19.43 11.57 26.17
CA SER A 271 -20.88 11.47 26.13
C SER A 271 -21.39 10.70 27.34
N HIS A 272 -22.58 11.05 27.85
CA HIS A 272 -23.16 10.48 29.08
C HIS A 272 -23.31 8.95 29.10
N TYR A 273 -23.23 8.29 27.94
CA TYR A 273 -23.27 6.83 27.79
C TYR A 273 -21.89 6.19 27.52
N SER A 274 -20.82 6.97 27.34
CA SER A 274 -19.51 6.49 26.94
C SER A 274 -18.57 6.26 28.13
N LYS A 275 -17.93 5.07 28.21
CA LYS A 275 -16.87 4.81 29.20
C LYS A 275 -15.50 5.34 28.77
N ALA A 276 -15.26 5.35 27.47
CA ALA A 276 -14.05 5.79 26.79
C ALA A 276 -14.41 6.11 25.34
N THR A 277 -13.83 7.18 24.81
CA THR A 277 -13.96 7.57 23.40
C THR A 277 -12.58 7.97 22.89
N THR A 278 -12.20 7.44 21.74
CA THR A 278 -11.03 7.93 20.99
C THR A 278 -11.49 8.49 19.66
N ASP A 279 -11.12 9.74 19.37
CA ASP A 279 -11.23 10.30 18.03
C ASP A 279 -9.91 10.08 17.28
N ILE A 280 -10.00 9.60 16.05
CA ILE A 280 -8.96 9.79 15.05
C ILE A 280 -9.24 11.13 14.37
N GLU A 281 -8.37 12.11 14.60
CA GLU A 281 -8.44 13.42 13.99
C GLU A 281 -7.48 13.52 12.80
N PHE A 282 -7.90 14.20 11.75
CA PHE A 282 -7.09 14.50 10.57
C PHE A 282 -6.76 16.00 10.51
N LEU A 283 -5.54 16.33 10.07
CA LEU A 283 -5.07 17.68 9.86
C LEU A 283 -5.47 18.18 8.47
N PHE A 284 -6.62 18.85 8.41
CA PHE A 284 -7.09 19.51 7.20
C PHE A 284 -6.37 20.84 6.98
N PRO A 285 -6.43 21.46 5.78
CA PRO A 285 -5.90 22.80 5.53
C PRO A 285 -6.45 23.88 6.46
N PHE A 286 -7.62 23.65 7.08
CA PHE A 286 -8.27 24.54 8.05
C PHE A 286 -8.06 24.12 9.51
N GLY A 287 -7.21 23.12 9.79
CA GLY A 287 -6.88 22.64 11.13
C GLY A 287 -7.32 21.20 11.41
N TRP A 288 -7.13 20.77 12.66
CA TRP A 288 -7.53 19.44 13.13
C TRP A 288 -9.05 19.29 13.13
N GLY A 289 -9.54 18.17 12.58
CA GLY A 289 -10.95 17.81 12.62
C GLY A 289 -11.12 16.31 12.79
N GLU A 290 -12.20 15.92 13.46
CA GLU A 290 -12.57 14.52 13.68
C GLU A 290 -12.86 13.82 12.34
N LEU A 291 -12.23 12.66 12.14
CA LEU A 291 -12.40 11.80 10.96
C LEU A 291 -13.14 10.52 11.32
N TRP A 292 -12.75 9.87 12.41
CA TRP A 292 -13.30 8.60 12.87
C TRP A 292 -13.45 8.63 14.40
N ALA A 293 -14.65 8.39 14.92
CA ALA A 293 -14.87 8.29 16.37
C ALA A 293 -14.99 6.82 16.80
N LEU A 294 -14.50 6.49 18.00
CA LEU A 294 -14.59 5.16 18.60
C LEU A 294 -15.16 5.21 20.04
N PRO A 295 -16.43 5.58 20.27
CA PRO A 295 -17.02 5.53 21.60
C PRO A 295 -17.31 4.11 22.10
N THR A 296 -17.55 3.99 23.41
CA THR A 296 -17.94 2.73 24.07
C THR A 296 -19.27 2.88 24.82
N ALA A 297 -20.36 2.34 24.29
CA ALA A 297 -21.73 2.63 24.76
C ALA A 297 -22.46 1.45 25.44
N HIS A 298 -23.58 1.77 26.10
CA HIS A 298 -24.52 0.83 26.74
C HIS A 298 -25.93 0.89 26.09
N MET A 299 -26.57 -0.27 25.91
CA MET A 299 -27.85 -0.41 25.19
C MET A 299 -29.10 -0.45 26.12
N LYS A 300 -29.49 0.67 26.76
CA LYS A 300 -30.56 0.68 27.81
C LYS A 300 -31.97 1.15 27.40
N PHE A 301 -32.19 1.92 26.34
CA PHE A 301 -33.40 2.76 26.24
C PHE A 301 -34.62 2.21 25.46
N SER A 302 -34.58 1.02 24.85
CA SER A 302 -35.65 0.56 23.94
C SER A 302 -36.91 -0.01 24.61
N GLY A 303 -36.89 -0.24 25.94
CA GLY A 303 -37.98 -0.91 26.66
C GLY A 303 -38.19 -2.39 26.30
N LYS A 304 -37.35 -2.97 25.42
CA LYS A 304 -37.34 -4.41 25.08
C LYS A 304 -36.15 -5.12 25.74
N ASP A 305 -36.32 -6.41 26.06
CA ASP A 305 -35.24 -7.23 26.61
C ASP A 305 -34.18 -7.55 25.52
N LEU A 306 -33.13 -6.75 25.50
CA LEU A 306 -31.97 -6.93 24.62
C LEU A 306 -30.82 -7.72 25.28
N HIS A 307 -31.06 -8.45 26.38
CA HIS A 307 -30.03 -9.27 27.03
C HIS A 307 -29.56 -10.42 26.14
N TYR A 308 -28.30 -10.41 25.76
CA TYR A 308 -27.67 -11.59 25.20
C TYR A 308 -27.72 -12.75 26.21
N ALA A 309 -28.15 -13.93 25.74
CA ALA A 309 -28.29 -15.12 26.58
C ALA A 309 -27.68 -16.34 25.90
N GLU A 310 -26.82 -17.06 26.63
CA GLU A 310 -26.36 -18.42 26.27
C GLU A 310 -26.77 -19.38 27.40
N PRO A 311 -27.94 -20.03 27.29
CA PRO A 311 -28.47 -20.90 28.35
C PRO A 311 -27.49 -22.01 28.75
N ASP A 312 -26.81 -22.63 27.77
CA ASP A 312 -25.85 -23.72 27.99
C ASP A 312 -24.64 -23.28 28.85
N ARG A 313 -24.35 -21.98 28.89
CA ARG A 313 -23.26 -21.39 29.68
C ARG A 313 -23.77 -20.58 30.89
N GLY A 314 -25.08 -20.50 31.10
CA GLY A 314 -25.69 -19.69 32.15
C GLY A 314 -25.48 -18.17 32.00
N ILE A 315 -25.15 -17.70 30.79
CA ILE A 315 -24.83 -16.28 30.54
C ILE A 315 -26.12 -15.52 30.26
N LYS A 316 -26.34 -14.41 30.96
CA LYS A 316 -27.33 -13.38 30.64
C LYS A 316 -26.73 -12.00 30.88
N VAL A 317 -26.49 -11.23 29.82
CA VAL A 317 -25.77 -9.95 29.89
C VAL A 317 -26.32 -8.93 28.90
N ILE A 318 -26.24 -7.64 29.23
CA ILE A 318 -26.41 -6.57 28.24
C ILE A 318 -25.02 -6.30 27.64
N PRO A 319 -24.79 -6.58 26.34
CA PRO A 319 -23.49 -6.36 25.73
C PRO A 319 -23.06 -4.90 25.83
N HIS A 320 -21.76 -4.67 25.96
CA HIS A 320 -21.18 -3.37 25.64
C HIS A 320 -20.91 -3.28 24.15
N VAL A 321 -20.85 -2.06 23.65
CA VAL A 321 -20.63 -1.79 22.23
C VAL A 321 -19.40 -0.92 22.06
N ILE A 322 -18.52 -1.32 21.15
CA ILE A 322 -17.46 -0.47 20.62
C ILE A 322 -17.91 -0.01 19.25
N GLU A 323 -17.94 1.30 19.03
CA GLU A 323 -18.53 1.88 17.82
C GLU A 323 -17.48 2.59 16.96
N PRO A 324 -16.81 1.93 16.00
CA PRO A 324 -16.07 2.67 14.98
C PRO A 324 -17.03 3.39 14.01
N SER A 325 -17.23 4.70 14.17
CA SER A 325 -18.07 5.54 13.29
C SER A 325 -17.23 6.45 12.38
N LEU A 326 -17.32 6.23 11.06
CA LEU A 326 -16.50 6.91 10.05
C LEU A 326 -17.36 7.61 8.99
N GLY A 327 -17.16 8.92 8.82
CA GLY A 327 -17.80 9.68 7.74
C GLY A 327 -17.11 9.46 6.39
N VAL A 328 -17.84 8.97 5.39
CA VAL A 328 -17.30 8.67 4.04
C VAL A 328 -16.76 9.93 3.37
N GLU A 329 -17.47 11.05 3.50
CA GLU A 329 -17.12 12.33 2.88
C GLU A 329 -15.88 12.96 3.50
N ARG A 330 -15.76 12.88 4.83
CA ARG A 330 -14.54 13.32 5.52
C ARG A 330 -13.35 12.45 5.10
N LEU A 331 -13.54 11.14 5.02
CA LEU A 331 -12.49 10.24 4.55
C LEU A 331 -12.08 10.50 3.10
N LEU A 332 -13.05 10.71 2.20
CA LEU A 332 -12.79 11.08 0.81
C LEU A 332 -11.92 12.33 0.73
N LEU A 333 -12.25 13.36 1.52
CA LEU A 333 -11.47 14.59 1.61
C LEU A 333 -10.05 14.32 2.13
N SER A 334 -9.91 13.54 3.21
CA SER A 334 -8.61 13.16 3.78
C SER A 334 -7.74 12.35 2.81
N VAL A 335 -8.32 11.46 2.02
CA VAL A 335 -7.63 10.70 0.95
C VAL A 335 -7.13 11.65 -0.13
N LEU A 336 -7.98 12.57 -0.61
CA LEU A 336 -7.61 13.55 -1.62
C LEU A 336 -6.47 14.47 -1.12
N ILE A 337 -6.55 14.96 0.13
CA ILE A 337 -5.49 15.77 0.74
C ILE A 337 -4.19 14.98 0.86
N SER A 338 -4.26 13.73 1.31
CA SER A 338 -3.07 12.88 1.49
C SER A 338 -2.38 12.58 0.16
N ALA A 339 -3.16 12.35 -0.89
CA ALA A 339 -2.68 12.03 -2.23
C ALA A 339 -2.18 13.26 -3.01
N TYR A 340 -2.69 14.45 -2.70
CA TYR A 340 -2.35 15.67 -3.44
C TYR A 340 -0.89 16.09 -3.25
N SER A 341 -0.22 16.33 -4.38
CA SER A 341 1.14 16.83 -4.43
C SER A 341 1.35 17.70 -5.67
N ARG A 342 2.38 18.55 -5.62
CA ARG A 342 2.90 19.26 -6.79
C ARG A 342 4.32 18.82 -7.05
N ASP A 343 4.63 18.58 -8.31
CA ASP A 343 5.93 18.13 -8.79
C ASP A 343 6.38 19.02 -9.96
N ILE A 344 7.67 19.03 -10.28
CA ILE A 344 8.21 19.73 -11.44
C ILE A 344 8.59 18.68 -12.49
N ALA A 345 7.95 18.75 -13.65
CA ALA A 345 8.27 17.91 -14.81
C ALA A 345 8.56 18.81 -16.02
N ASP A 346 9.69 18.60 -16.68
CA ASP A 346 10.14 19.39 -17.83
C ASP A 346 10.17 20.92 -17.60
N GLY A 347 10.45 21.33 -16.34
CA GLY A 347 10.47 22.74 -15.94
C GLY A 347 9.09 23.36 -15.68
N GLU A 348 8.01 22.59 -15.81
CA GLU A 348 6.65 23.02 -15.46
C GLU A 348 6.16 22.36 -14.16
N GLU A 349 5.44 23.14 -13.35
CA GLU A 349 4.72 22.60 -12.19
C GLU A 349 3.54 21.75 -12.67
N ARG A 350 3.38 20.55 -12.11
CA ARG A 350 2.24 19.65 -12.34
C ARG A 350 1.61 19.23 -11.01
N VAL A 351 0.30 19.07 -11.03
CA VAL A 351 -0.46 18.48 -9.92
C VAL A 351 -0.52 16.97 -10.11
N VAL A 352 -0.29 16.21 -9.04
CA VAL A 352 -0.34 14.75 -9.04
C VAL A 352 -1.12 14.27 -7.82
N LEU A 353 -2.11 13.41 -8.06
CA LEU A 353 -2.77 12.65 -6.99
C LEU A 353 -2.13 11.27 -6.88
N SER A 354 -1.37 11.03 -5.82
CA SER A 354 -0.75 9.72 -5.54
C SER A 354 -1.70 8.80 -4.78
N LEU A 355 -2.81 8.41 -5.42
CA LEU A 355 -3.80 7.51 -4.84
C LEU A 355 -3.28 6.07 -4.77
N SER A 356 -3.70 5.32 -3.74
CA SER A 356 -3.53 3.86 -3.76
C SER A 356 -4.26 3.26 -4.97
N PRO A 357 -3.68 2.29 -5.70
CA PRO A 357 -4.32 1.69 -6.86
C PRO A 357 -5.72 1.09 -6.58
N GLU A 358 -5.95 0.60 -5.37
CA GLU A 358 -7.27 0.07 -4.95
C GLU A 358 -8.33 1.18 -4.79
N LEU A 359 -7.91 2.43 -4.58
CA LEU A 359 -8.78 3.59 -4.45
C LEU A 359 -8.95 4.35 -5.76
N ALA A 360 -7.98 4.27 -6.68
CA ALA A 360 -7.96 5.07 -7.90
C ALA A 360 -9.28 4.97 -8.71
N PRO A 361 -9.88 6.12 -9.11
CA PRO A 361 -11.13 6.12 -9.89
C PRO A 361 -11.04 5.35 -11.20
N LEU A 362 -9.87 5.41 -11.83
CA LEU A 362 -9.50 4.67 -13.02
C LEU A 362 -8.28 3.81 -12.67
N GLN A 363 -8.30 2.53 -13.01
CA GLN A 363 -7.12 1.68 -12.85
C GLN A 363 -6.14 1.86 -14.01
N ALA A 364 -6.61 2.19 -15.22
CA ALA A 364 -5.72 2.50 -16.32
C ALA A 364 -6.33 3.46 -17.35
N ALA A 365 -5.47 4.14 -18.12
CA ALA A 365 -5.85 4.89 -19.30
C ALA A 365 -5.10 4.37 -20.52
N VAL A 366 -5.76 4.34 -21.68
CA VAL A 366 -5.21 3.81 -22.94
C VAL A 366 -5.14 4.91 -23.99
N PHE A 367 -3.96 5.12 -24.55
CA PHE A 367 -3.65 6.21 -25.45
C PHE A 367 -3.09 5.71 -26.78
N PRO A 368 -3.55 6.17 -27.94
CA PRO A 368 -2.83 5.97 -29.19
C PRO A 368 -1.64 6.94 -29.29
N LEU A 369 -0.45 6.46 -29.67
CA LEU A 369 0.71 7.35 -29.90
C LEU A 369 0.46 8.28 -31.10
N SER A 370 -0.27 7.78 -32.11
CA SER A 370 -0.71 8.55 -33.27
C SER A 370 -2.12 8.12 -33.69
N LYS A 371 -2.84 8.97 -34.41
CA LYS A 371 -4.22 8.69 -34.87
C LYS A 371 -4.36 7.39 -35.69
N LYS A 372 -3.27 6.94 -36.32
CA LYS A 372 -3.24 5.67 -37.09
C LYS A 372 -3.37 4.42 -36.21
N LEU A 373 -3.23 4.56 -34.89
CA LEU A 373 -3.23 3.47 -33.92
C LEU A 373 -4.50 3.46 -33.06
N ASN A 374 -5.49 4.30 -33.39
CA ASN A 374 -6.73 4.44 -32.64
C ASN A 374 -7.46 3.10 -32.53
N GLU A 375 -7.67 2.38 -33.64
CA GLU A 375 -8.38 1.09 -33.64
C GLU A 375 -7.76 0.07 -32.67
N ASN A 376 -6.42 -0.04 -32.66
CA ASN A 376 -5.71 -0.95 -31.74
C ASN A 376 -5.86 -0.53 -30.28
N ALA A 377 -5.77 0.76 -30.00
CA ALA A 377 -5.90 1.31 -28.66
C ALA A 377 -7.34 1.21 -28.14
N GLU A 378 -8.35 1.42 -29.00
CA GLU A 378 -9.76 1.24 -28.67
C GLU A 378 -10.10 -0.22 -28.39
N LYS A 379 -9.58 -1.14 -29.19
CA LYS A 379 -9.72 -2.59 -28.96
C LYS A 379 -9.11 -2.99 -27.63
N LEU A 380 -7.87 -2.59 -27.36
CA LEU A 380 -7.21 -2.86 -26.07
C LEU A 380 -8.00 -2.30 -24.89
N CYS A 381 -8.48 -1.07 -25.01
CA CYS A 381 -9.30 -0.45 -23.97
C CYS A 381 -10.60 -1.27 -23.76
N THR A 382 -11.25 -1.72 -24.83
CA THR A 382 -12.45 -2.56 -24.76
C THR A 382 -12.21 -3.89 -24.06
N ASP A 383 -11.07 -4.53 -24.33
CA ASP A 383 -10.70 -5.80 -23.68
C ASP A 383 -10.44 -5.59 -22.18
N LEU A 384 -9.75 -4.51 -21.80
CA LEU A 384 -9.45 -4.16 -20.40
C LEU A 384 -10.71 -3.76 -19.60
N ARG A 385 -11.68 -3.10 -20.24
CA ARG A 385 -12.94 -2.66 -19.60
C ARG A 385 -13.74 -3.79 -18.96
N ARG A 386 -13.52 -5.04 -19.36
CA ARG A 386 -14.21 -6.21 -18.79
C ARG A 386 -13.84 -6.49 -17.34
N GLN A 387 -12.68 -6.01 -16.90
CA GLN A 387 -12.13 -6.31 -15.57
C GLN A 387 -11.74 -5.07 -14.79
N PHE A 388 -11.46 -3.96 -15.49
CA PHE A 388 -10.92 -2.76 -14.89
C PHE A 388 -11.68 -1.54 -15.36
N ARG A 389 -11.77 -0.53 -14.50
CA ARG A 389 -12.26 0.79 -14.90
C ARG A 389 -11.13 1.48 -15.66
N VAL A 390 -11.31 1.58 -16.98
CA VAL A 390 -10.32 2.18 -17.87
C VAL A 390 -10.90 3.22 -18.81
N GLU A 391 -10.07 4.18 -19.18
CA GLU A 391 -10.42 5.24 -20.13
C GLU A 391 -9.61 5.10 -21.43
N TYR A 392 -10.19 5.57 -22.54
CA TYR A 392 -9.48 5.75 -23.81
C TYR A 392 -9.44 7.24 -24.12
N ASP A 393 -8.29 7.73 -24.58
CA ASP A 393 -8.10 9.15 -24.87
C ASP A 393 -7.07 9.40 -25.97
N ASP A 394 -7.52 10.01 -27.07
CA ASP A 394 -6.70 10.38 -28.22
C ASP A 394 -6.57 11.90 -28.42
N ALA A 395 -7.11 12.69 -27.49
CA ALA A 395 -7.15 14.13 -27.61
C ALA A 395 -5.83 14.79 -27.13
N GLY A 396 -5.29 15.68 -27.96
CA GLY A 396 -4.08 16.45 -27.63
C GLY A 396 -2.77 15.65 -27.64
N SER A 397 -1.69 16.30 -27.22
CA SER A 397 -0.37 15.66 -27.18
C SER A 397 -0.33 14.55 -26.12
N ILE A 398 0.58 13.58 -26.28
CA ILE A 398 0.73 12.47 -25.33
C ILE A 398 1.05 12.96 -23.91
N GLY A 399 1.88 14.00 -23.78
CA GLY A 399 2.17 14.63 -22.48
C GLY A 399 0.94 15.25 -21.82
N ARG A 400 0.06 15.90 -22.59
CA ARG A 400 -1.22 16.43 -22.06
C ARG A 400 -2.15 15.32 -21.59
N ARG A 401 -2.12 14.15 -22.23
CA ARG A 401 -2.89 12.97 -21.81
C ARG A 401 -2.38 12.39 -20.51
N TYR A 402 -1.07 12.20 -20.37
CA TYR A 402 -0.46 11.80 -19.09
C TYR A 402 -0.77 12.80 -17.97
N ARG A 403 -0.65 14.10 -18.24
CA ARG A 403 -0.93 15.14 -17.24
C ARG A 403 -2.38 15.10 -16.74
N ARG A 404 -3.35 14.84 -17.61
CA ARG A 404 -4.75 14.65 -17.20
C ARG A 404 -4.93 13.46 -16.25
N GLN A 405 -4.16 12.38 -16.47
CA GLN A 405 -4.22 11.18 -15.64
C GLN A 405 -3.47 11.33 -14.31
N ASP A 406 -2.33 12.03 -14.30
CA ASP A 406 -1.61 12.42 -13.09
C ASP A 406 -2.51 13.20 -12.13
N GLU A 407 -3.28 14.17 -12.67
CA GLU A 407 -4.17 15.03 -11.90
C GLU A 407 -5.36 14.31 -11.28
N ILE A 408 -5.68 13.09 -11.75
CA ILE A 408 -6.80 12.27 -11.24
C ILE A 408 -6.35 10.98 -10.56
N GLY A 409 -5.03 10.76 -10.47
CA GLY A 409 -4.43 9.65 -9.76
C GLY A 409 -4.65 8.28 -10.40
N THR A 410 -4.76 8.23 -11.72
CA THR A 410 -4.78 6.97 -12.47
C THR A 410 -3.42 6.31 -12.36
N PRO A 411 -3.30 5.07 -11.86
CA PRO A 411 -2.00 4.48 -11.56
C PRO A 411 -1.24 4.05 -12.83
N PHE A 412 -1.94 3.73 -13.94
CA PHE A 412 -1.32 3.23 -15.15
C PHE A 412 -1.80 3.94 -16.42
N CYS A 413 -0.88 4.37 -17.27
CA CYS A 413 -1.18 4.80 -18.63
C CYS A 413 -0.51 3.86 -19.66
N ILE A 414 -1.27 3.41 -20.65
CA ILE A 414 -0.85 2.44 -21.65
C ILE A 414 -0.87 3.11 -23.02
N THR A 415 0.28 3.28 -23.65
CA THR A 415 0.39 3.97 -24.95
C THR A 415 0.65 2.98 -26.08
N SER A 416 -0.28 2.88 -27.03
CA SER A 416 -0.21 2.02 -28.22
C SER A 416 0.73 2.64 -29.25
N PRO A 417 1.92 2.04 -29.48
CA PRO A 417 2.21 1.29 -30.73
C PRO A 417 2.87 -0.08 -30.48
N TYR A 418 3.27 -0.28 -29.24
CA TYR A 418 4.11 -1.28 -28.60
C TYR A 418 3.75 -1.07 -27.12
N ALA A 419 3.25 -2.07 -26.38
CA ALA A 419 2.70 -1.82 -25.05
C ALA A 419 3.79 -1.39 -24.04
N ILE A 420 3.88 -0.08 -23.79
CA ILE A 420 4.61 0.51 -22.68
C ILE A 420 3.57 1.00 -21.66
N ALA A 421 3.56 0.39 -20.47
CA ALA A 421 2.82 0.89 -19.32
C ALA A 421 3.71 1.88 -18.57
N ILE A 422 3.29 3.16 -18.50
CA ILE A 422 3.95 4.19 -17.70
C ILE A 422 3.13 4.37 -16.41
N PRO A 423 3.69 4.10 -15.23
CA PRO A 423 3.01 4.36 -13.97
C PRO A 423 2.88 5.86 -13.72
N CYS A 424 1.66 6.33 -13.49
CA CYS A 424 1.33 7.71 -13.13
C CYS A 424 1.28 7.83 -11.59
N SER A 425 2.46 7.79 -10.95
CA SER A 425 2.75 8.27 -9.56
C SER A 425 4.01 7.59 -9.01
N ARG A 426 4.74 8.31 -8.15
CA ARG A 426 6.02 7.88 -7.53
C ARG A 426 5.86 7.20 -6.16
N SER A 427 4.67 6.73 -5.77
CA SER A 427 4.49 6.06 -4.48
C SER A 427 4.61 4.54 -4.59
N ALA A 428 5.56 3.97 -3.85
CA ALA A 428 5.77 2.54 -3.74
C ALA A 428 4.72 1.91 -2.79
N PHE A 429 3.87 0.99 -3.30
CA PHE A 429 3.00 0.15 -2.47
C PHE A 429 2.88 -1.28 -3.05
N PRO A 430 2.61 -2.29 -2.18
CA PRO A 430 2.81 -3.69 -2.49
C PRO A 430 1.62 -4.34 -3.23
N SER A 431 1.97 -5.20 -4.18
CA SER A 431 1.23 -6.38 -4.66
C SER A 431 -0.29 -6.44 -4.47
N VAL A 432 -1.07 -5.78 -5.34
CA VAL A 432 -2.46 -6.19 -5.65
C VAL A 432 -2.75 -5.98 -7.15
N HIS A 433 -3.29 -7.03 -7.80
CA HIS A 433 -3.92 -7.08 -9.14
C HIS A 433 -3.19 -6.59 -10.41
N LEU A 434 -1.89 -6.30 -10.37
CA LEU A 434 -1.09 -6.01 -11.58
C LEU A 434 -0.99 -7.20 -12.55
N SER A 435 -0.97 -8.44 -12.04
CA SER A 435 -0.84 -9.63 -12.88
C SER A 435 -2.02 -9.77 -13.84
N SER A 436 -3.26 -9.56 -13.40
CA SER A 436 -4.48 -9.76 -14.20
C SER A 436 -4.65 -8.78 -15.38
N ILE A 437 -4.24 -7.50 -15.23
CA ILE A 437 -4.24 -6.53 -16.35
C ILE A 437 -3.21 -6.94 -17.40
N CYS A 438 -2.00 -7.28 -16.96
CA CYS A 438 -0.90 -7.65 -17.83
C CYS A 438 -1.07 -9.04 -18.47
N LEU A 439 -1.63 -10.01 -17.75
CA LEU A 439 -1.92 -11.37 -18.25
C LEU A 439 -3.00 -11.32 -19.32
N ASN A 440 -4.09 -10.59 -19.11
CA ASN A 440 -5.20 -10.55 -20.07
C ASN A 440 -4.89 -9.71 -21.31
N ALA A 441 -4.06 -8.66 -21.19
CA ALA A 441 -3.51 -7.98 -22.36
C ALA A 441 -2.58 -8.90 -23.17
N SER A 442 -1.77 -9.75 -22.52
CA SER A 442 -0.91 -10.74 -23.19
C SER A 442 -1.71 -11.87 -23.85
N ILE A 443 -2.85 -12.28 -23.27
CA ILE A 443 -3.73 -13.34 -23.83
C ILE A 443 -4.47 -12.87 -25.10
N ALA A 444 -4.76 -11.57 -25.24
CA ALA A 444 -5.51 -11.04 -26.38
C ALA A 444 -4.66 -10.81 -27.65
N ASN A 445 -3.32 -10.77 -27.57
CA ASN A 445 -2.44 -10.64 -28.75
C ASN A 445 -1.03 -11.20 -28.47
N PRO A 446 -0.58 -12.27 -29.17
CA PRO A 446 0.69 -12.95 -28.90
C PRO A 446 1.96 -12.15 -29.27
N LEU A 447 1.82 -10.92 -29.77
CA LEU A 447 2.92 -9.97 -30.02
C LEU A 447 3.11 -8.94 -28.89
N LEU A 448 2.38 -9.06 -27.77
CA LEU A 448 2.47 -8.15 -26.62
C LEU A 448 3.52 -8.60 -25.61
N THR A 449 4.75 -8.11 -25.74
CA THR A 449 5.77 -8.18 -24.68
C THR A 449 5.47 -7.10 -23.64
N VAL A 450 4.99 -7.49 -22.46
CA VAL A 450 4.80 -6.58 -21.32
C VAL A 450 6.17 -6.21 -20.74
N ARG A 451 6.58 -4.96 -20.96
CA ARG A 451 7.84 -4.42 -20.44
C ARG A 451 7.56 -3.60 -19.18
N ARG A 452 8.00 -4.07 -18.01
CA ARG A 452 8.18 -3.20 -16.84
C ARG A 452 9.53 -2.52 -16.97
N ILE A 453 9.54 -1.26 -17.39
CA ILE A 453 10.69 -0.39 -17.14
C ILE A 453 10.65 -0.12 -15.64
N GLN A 454 11.58 -0.70 -14.87
CA GLN A 454 11.92 -0.12 -13.57
C GLN A 454 12.37 1.31 -13.87
N SER A 455 11.53 2.29 -13.56
CA SER A 455 11.99 3.67 -13.43
C SER A 455 13.11 3.66 -12.42
N GLY A 456 14.30 4.12 -12.82
CA GLY A 456 15.46 4.21 -11.97
C GLY A 456 15.12 4.84 -10.63
N SER A 457 14.96 4.00 -9.61
CA SER A 457 15.59 4.30 -8.35
C SER A 457 17.09 4.16 -8.64
N HIS A 458 17.91 5.09 -8.17
CA HIS A 458 19.25 4.66 -7.77
C HIS A 458 19.08 3.31 -7.03
N PRO A 459 19.95 2.31 -7.26
CA PRO A 459 20.05 1.25 -6.25
C PRO A 459 20.11 1.98 -4.91
N PRO A 460 19.41 1.55 -3.86
CA PRO A 460 19.51 2.22 -2.57
C PRO A 460 20.97 2.24 -2.13
N THR A 461 21.73 3.26 -2.53
CA THR A 461 22.95 3.70 -1.90
C THR A 461 22.44 4.52 -0.74
N VAL A 462 22.08 3.83 0.32
CA VAL A 462 21.92 4.48 1.60
C VAL A 462 23.32 4.59 2.18
N LYS A 463 23.87 5.81 2.08
CA LYS A 463 24.83 6.32 3.05
C LYS A 463 24.11 6.21 4.41
N ASN A 464 24.56 5.34 5.31
CA ASN A 464 24.01 5.38 6.66
C ASN A 464 24.78 6.43 7.47
N ALA A 465 23.98 7.27 8.14
CA ALA A 465 24.29 8.12 9.27
C ALA A 465 25.47 9.08 9.09
N ASP A 466 25.13 10.37 8.97
CA ASP A 466 25.83 11.34 9.81
C ASP A 466 25.67 10.87 11.27
N MET A 467 26.62 10.04 11.73
CA MET A 467 26.94 9.95 13.13
C MET A 467 27.58 11.29 13.48
N SER A 468 26.73 12.28 13.77
CA SER A 468 27.10 13.46 14.54
C SER A 468 27.53 12.96 15.93
N GLY A 469 28.80 12.53 15.98
CA GLY A 469 29.33 11.72 17.06
C GLY A 469 30.68 11.08 16.73
N LYS A 470 31.61 11.83 16.12
CA LYS A 470 33.05 11.51 15.97
C LYS A 470 33.40 10.15 15.35
N LEU A 471 33.53 10.07 14.02
CA LEU A 471 34.38 9.05 13.37
C LEU A 471 35.87 9.47 13.44
N PRO A 472 36.80 8.54 13.74
CA PRO A 472 38.23 8.84 13.83
C PRO A 472 38.84 9.11 12.46
N LEU A 473 39.77 10.08 12.41
CA LEU A 473 40.53 10.58 11.26
C LEU A 473 41.51 9.56 10.62
N SER A 474 41.37 8.25 10.84
CA SER A 474 42.32 7.24 10.34
C SER A 474 41.80 6.52 9.08
N PRO A 475 42.62 6.38 8.01
CA PRO A 475 42.23 5.66 6.81
C PRO A 475 41.93 4.18 7.09
N PRO A 476 41.01 3.55 6.33
CA PRO A 476 40.78 2.11 6.44
C PRO A 476 42.04 1.32 6.05
N GLU A 477 42.33 0.24 6.78
CA GLU A 477 43.48 -0.63 6.52
C GLU A 477 43.08 -1.88 5.72
N TYR A 478 41.79 -2.24 5.74
CA TYR A 478 41.27 -3.48 5.15
C TYR A 478 39.91 -3.26 4.46
N TYR A 479 39.59 -4.12 3.50
CA TYR A 479 38.31 -4.12 2.79
C TYR A 479 37.78 -5.54 2.67
N ILE A 480 36.52 -5.74 3.02
CA ILE A 480 35.82 -7.02 2.86
C ILE A 480 34.63 -6.85 1.91
N GLY A 481 34.55 -7.72 0.91
CA GLY A 481 33.44 -7.78 -0.06
C GLY A 481 32.62 -9.04 0.14
N PHE A 482 31.29 -8.91 0.20
CA PHE A 482 30.35 -10.04 0.29
C PHE A 482 29.43 -10.13 -0.93
N ASP A 483 29.37 -11.33 -1.51
CA ASP A 483 28.33 -11.77 -2.46
C ASP A 483 27.33 -12.66 -1.73
N GLY A 484 26.18 -12.10 -1.36
CA GLY A 484 25.13 -12.74 -0.57
C GLY A 484 23.90 -13.12 -1.39
N GLY A 485 24.02 -14.16 -2.21
CA GLY A 485 22.92 -14.66 -3.03
C GLY A 485 21.89 -15.51 -2.27
N GLY A 486 20.89 -16.02 -2.99
CA GLY A 486 19.77 -16.82 -2.44
C GLY A 486 20.13 -18.23 -1.95
N THR A 487 21.40 -18.64 -1.96
CA THR A 487 21.80 -20.00 -1.55
C THR A 487 23.11 -20.03 -0.77
N LYS A 488 24.07 -19.17 -1.14
CA LYS A 488 25.40 -19.10 -0.54
C LYS A 488 25.79 -17.63 -0.37
N CYS A 489 26.61 -17.35 0.63
CA CYS A 489 27.32 -16.09 0.78
C CYS A 489 28.83 -16.34 0.64
N LEU A 490 29.53 -15.58 -0.20
CA LEU A 490 30.97 -15.62 -0.38
C LEU A 490 31.58 -14.29 0.09
N GLY A 491 32.60 -14.34 0.93
CA GLY A 491 33.30 -13.17 1.45
C GLY A 491 34.79 -13.17 1.06
N LYS A 492 35.32 -12.02 0.67
CA LYS A 492 36.73 -11.84 0.30
C LYS A 492 37.32 -10.64 1.04
N LEU A 493 38.38 -10.85 1.81
CA LEU A 493 39.08 -9.83 2.59
C LEU A 493 40.39 -9.44 1.90
N THR A 494 40.65 -8.14 1.81
CA THR A 494 41.86 -7.57 1.18
C THR A 494 42.53 -6.54 2.06
N ASP A 495 43.85 -6.39 1.89
CA ASP A 495 44.63 -5.30 2.47
C ASP A 495 44.39 -3.95 1.73
N ALA A 496 45.00 -2.86 2.19
CA ALA A 496 44.92 -1.56 1.52
C ALA A 496 45.40 -1.61 0.06
N GLY A 497 46.41 -2.44 -0.25
CA GLY A 497 47.02 -2.59 -1.57
C GLY A 497 46.18 -3.36 -2.60
N GLY A 498 45.11 -4.05 -2.18
CA GLY A 498 44.29 -4.87 -3.10
C GLY A 498 44.57 -6.36 -3.03
N ASN A 499 45.54 -6.80 -2.23
CA ASN A 499 45.90 -8.21 -2.14
C ASN A 499 44.86 -8.95 -1.30
N THR A 500 44.40 -10.10 -1.79
CA THR A 500 43.48 -10.95 -1.04
C THR A 500 44.23 -11.68 0.05
N ILE A 501 43.77 -11.53 1.29
CA ILE A 501 44.42 -12.09 2.49
C ILE A 501 43.55 -13.16 3.17
N ALA A 502 42.24 -13.21 2.88
CA ALA A 502 41.38 -14.32 3.30
C ALA A 502 40.12 -14.44 2.42
N GLU A 503 39.60 -15.66 2.33
CA GLU A 503 38.28 -15.97 1.74
C GLU A 503 37.46 -16.82 2.72
N VAL A 504 36.16 -16.54 2.76
CA VAL A 504 35.18 -17.18 3.64
C VAL A 504 33.90 -17.47 2.89
N SER A 505 33.13 -18.44 3.36
CA SER A 505 31.82 -18.72 2.78
C SER A 505 30.84 -19.25 3.80
N GLY A 506 29.57 -18.90 3.64
CA GLY A 506 28.48 -19.36 4.51
C GLY A 506 27.18 -19.59 3.74
N GLY A 507 26.08 -19.75 4.50
CA GLY A 507 24.73 -19.93 3.97
C GLY A 507 24.17 -18.71 3.23
N MET A 508 22.88 -18.76 2.90
CA MET A 508 22.18 -17.74 2.12
C MET A 508 22.37 -16.30 2.64
N GLY A 509 22.53 -15.33 1.72
CA GLY A 509 22.64 -13.90 2.02
C GLY A 509 21.39 -13.08 1.69
N ASN A 510 20.23 -13.72 1.56
CA ASN A 510 18.98 -13.06 1.17
C ASN A 510 18.29 -12.40 2.38
N VAL A 511 18.37 -11.06 2.45
CA VAL A 511 17.84 -10.27 3.57
C VAL A 511 16.32 -10.25 3.64
N TYR A 512 15.63 -10.54 2.53
CA TYR A 512 14.16 -10.62 2.52
C TYR A 512 13.65 -11.88 3.23
N VAL A 513 14.41 -12.98 3.20
CA VAL A 513 14.00 -14.23 3.86
C VAL A 513 14.21 -14.14 5.37
N ASN A 514 15.40 -13.70 5.80
CA ASN A 514 15.71 -13.55 7.23
C ASN A 514 16.84 -12.52 7.44
N CYS A 515 16.46 -11.24 7.56
CA CYS A 515 17.42 -10.15 7.72
C CYS A 515 18.34 -10.32 8.96
N ALA A 516 17.78 -10.79 10.08
CA ALA A 516 18.52 -10.97 11.34
C ALA A 516 19.64 -12.02 11.21
N GLU A 517 19.31 -13.16 10.62
CA GLU A 517 20.25 -14.26 10.40
C GLU A 517 21.35 -13.87 9.40
N VAL A 518 20.99 -13.13 8.34
CA VAL A 518 21.96 -12.64 7.36
C VAL A 518 22.92 -11.64 8.01
N THR A 519 22.44 -10.70 8.81
CA THR A 519 23.28 -9.72 9.54
C THR A 519 24.24 -10.39 10.52
N ALA A 520 23.76 -11.37 11.29
CA ALA A 520 24.59 -12.17 12.18
C ALA A 520 25.67 -12.93 11.40
N ARG A 521 25.29 -13.58 10.30
CA ARG A 521 26.19 -14.33 9.42
C ARG A 521 27.29 -13.47 8.81
N LEU A 522 26.95 -12.28 8.30
CA LEU A 522 27.96 -11.36 7.74
C LEU A 522 28.98 -10.92 8.80
N THR A 523 28.52 -10.73 10.04
CA THR A 523 29.38 -10.40 11.17
C THR A 523 30.30 -11.58 11.54
N GLU A 524 29.76 -12.79 11.65
CA GLU A 524 30.53 -14.01 11.93
C GLU A 524 31.57 -14.31 10.85
N LEU A 525 31.17 -14.27 9.57
CA LEU A 525 32.07 -14.47 8.43
C LEU A 525 33.18 -13.41 8.38
N SER A 526 32.88 -12.18 8.80
CA SER A 526 33.90 -11.12 8.88
C SER A 526 34.94 -11.40 9.95
N TYR A 527 34.53 -11.86 11.14
CA TYR A 527 35.49 -12.27 12.17
C TYR A 527 36.27 -13.53 11.77
N GLU A 528 35.64 -14.48 11.07
CA GLU A 528 36.34 -15.64 10.51
C GLU A 528 37.41 -15.22 9.50
N ALA A 529 37.09 -14.27 8.60
CA ALA A 529 38.04 -13.76 7.62
C ALA A 529 39.24 -13.07 8.27
N LEU A 530 39.00 -12.23 9.29
CA LEU A 530 40.08 -11.61 10.08
C LEU A 530 40.95 -12.65 10.77
N SER A 531 40.33 -13.66 11.39
CA SER A 531 41.06 -14.76 12.04
C SER A 531 41.92 -15.55 11.06
N LYS A 532 41.41 -15.87 9.85
CA LYS A 532 42.17 -16.54 8.78
C LYS A 532 43.35 -15.71 8.28
N ALA A 533 43.20 -14.39 8.27
CA ALA A 533 44.28 -13.45 7.91
C ALA A 533 45.28 -13.20 9.06
N GLY A 534 45.11 -13.83 10.23
CA GLY A 534 45.96 -13.61 11.40
C GLY A 534 45.77 -12.24 12.07
N LEU A 535 44.63 -11.58 11.84
CA LEU A 535 44.32 -10.25 12.35
C LEU A 535 43.52 -10.31 13.66
N PRO A 536 43.76 -9.38 14.61
CA PRO A 536 42.97 -9.28 15.83
C PRO A 536 41.53 -8.86 15.52
N ARG A 537 40.56 -9.19 16.39
CA ARG A 537 39.13 -8.88 16.18
C ARG A 537 38.89 -7.38 16.04
N GLU A 538 39.70 -6.55 16.68
CA GLU A 538 39.68 -5.10 16.64
C GLU A 538 39.93 -4.53 15.22
N ALA A 539 40.58 -5.31 14.33
CA ALA A 539 40.79 -4.92 12.94
C ALA A 539 39.46 -4.69 12.18
N ILE A 540 38.34 -5.23 12.68
CA ILE A 540 37.01 -4.97 12.11
C ILE A 540 36.68 -3.47 12.09
N LYS A 541 37.13 -2.70 13.10
CA LYS A 541 36.93 -1.24 13.19
C LYS A 541 37.72 -0.45 12.15
N LYS A 542 38.70 -1.08 11.51
CA LYS A 542 39.51 -0.53 10.41
C LYS A 542 39.16 -1.14 9.05
N THR A 543 38.11 -1.97 9.01
CA THR A 543 37.68 -2.68 7.82
C THR A 543 36.45 -2.01 7.21
N ARG A 544 36.46 -1.73 5.90
CA ARG A 544 35.26 -1.33 5.16
C ARG A 544 34.57 -2.55 4.56
N MET A 545 33.25 -2.59 4.66
CA MET A 545 32.44 -3.65 4.08
C MET A 545 31.69 -3.16 2.84
N GLY A 546 31.77 -3.92 1.76
CA GLY A 546 30.88 -3.84 0.61
C GLY A 546 30.08 -5.14 0.52
N ALA A 547 28.76 -5.06 0.31
CA ALA A 547 27.92 -6.24 0.21
C ALA A 547 26.90 -6.11 -0.93
N GLY A 548 26.75 -7.15 -1.72
CA GLY A 548 25.59 -7.34 -2.58
C GLY A 548 24.71 -8.43 -1.99
N LEU A 549 23.46 -8.11 -1.68
CA LEU A 549 22.55 -9.01 -0.97
C LEU A 549 21.29 -9.26 -1.80
N GLY A 550 20.86 -10.51 -1.87
CA GLY A 550 19.58 -10.87 -2.46
C GLY A 550 18.42 -10.31 -1.62
N GLY A 551 17.33 -9.87 -2.26
CA GLY A 551 16.20 -9.25 -1.57
C GLY A 551 16.41 -7.78 -1.19
N PHE A 552 17.60 -7.21 -1.43
CA PHE A 552 17.91 -5.81 -1.17
C PHE A 552 17.19 -4.84 -2.14
N GLU A 553 16.60 -5.34 -3.22
CA GLU A 553 15.68 -4.58 -4.08
C GLU A 553 14.32 -4.30 -3.40
N ILE A 554 14.01 -5.00 -2.31
CA ILE A 554 12.76 -4.83 -1.55
C ILE A 554 13.01 -3.77 -0.48
N SER A 555 12.33 -2.62 -0.60
CA SER A 555 12.58 -1.45 0.26
C SER A 555 12.44 -1.75 1.76
N SER A 556 11.50 -2.60 2.16
CA SER A 556 11.34 -3.01 3.57
C SER A 556 12.51 -3.85 4.08
N ALA A 557 13.03 -4.77 3.27
CA ALA A 557 14.19 -5.60 3.63
C ALA A 557 15.48 -4.76 3.70
N ALA A 558 15.65 -3.81 2.77
CA ALA A 558 16.76 -2.85 2.82
C ALA A 558 16.66 -1.93 4.05
N GLN A 559 15.48 -1.41 4.38
CA GLN A 559 15.25 -0.62 5.60
C GLN A 559 15.52 -1.42 6.87
N GLN A 560 15.08 -2.68 6.92
CA GLN A 560 15.34 -3.58 8.05
C GLN A 560 16.83 -3.89 8.19
N PHE A 561 17.56 -4.11 7.09
CA PHE A 561 19.01 -4.28 7.13
C PHE A 561 19.70 -3.00 7.63
N ASN A 562 19.24 -1.84 7.20
CA ASN A 562 19.79 -0.54 7.59
C ASN A 562 19.48 -0.14 9.03
N SER A 563 18.44 -0.71 9.67
CA SER A 563 18.10 -0.43 11.07
C SER A 563 18.94 -1.24 12.07
N TYR A 564 19.76 -2.19 11.61
CA TYR A 564 20.77 -2.83 12.45
C TYR A 564 21.87 -1.82 12.81
N ASN A 565 21.88 -1.37 14.05
CA ASN A 565 22.79 -0.32 14.54
C ASN A 565 24.09 -0.86 15.18
N ASN A 566 24.30 -2.18 15.23
CA ASN A 566 25.41 -2.81 15.96
C ASN A 566 26.65 -3.12 15.09
N TRP A 567 26.77 -2.53 13.91
CA TRP A 567 27.92 -2.74 13.03
C TRP A 567 29.20 -2.18 13.64
N GLN A 568 30.27 -3.00 13.65
CA GLN A 568 31.59 -2.62 14.18
C GLN A 568 32.58 -2.18 13.08
N PHE A 569 32.12 -2.10 11.82
CA PHE A 569 32.96 -1.77 10.67
C PHE A 569 33.34 -0.29 10.65
N HIS A 570 34.44 0.04 9.97
CA HIS A 570 34.81 1.43 9.68
C HIS A 570 33.73 2.13 8.84
N SER A 571 33.21 1.44 7.82
CA SER A 571 32.05 1.84 7.05
C SER A 571 31.45 0.63 6.33
N LEU A 572 30.19 0.71 5.94
CA LEU A 572 29.47 -0.35 5.25
C LEU A 572 28.67 0.23 4.08
N ILE A 573 28.69 -0.46 2.95
CA ILE A 573 27.82 -0.19 1.80
C ILE A 573 27.18 -1.50 1.36
N ALA A 574 25.86 -1.53 1.28
CA ALA A 574 25.10 -2.67 0.78
C ALA A 574 24.24 -2.27 -0.43
N VAL A 575 24.16 -3.15 -1.42
CA VAL A 575 23.37 -3.00 -2.64
C VAL A 575 22.73 -4.33 -3.03
N HIS A 576 21.95 -4.35 -4.10
CA HIS A 576 21.45 -5.58 -4.72
C HIS A 576 22.62 -6.43 -5.28
N ASP A 577 22.55 -7.75 -5.11
CA ASP A 577 23.56 -8.71 -5.60
C ASP A 577 23.85 -8.59 -7.11
N GLY A 578 22.84 -8.33 -7.93
CA GLY A 578 22.99 -8.03 -9.35
C GLY A 578 23.85 -6.79 -9.66
N HIS A 579 23.91 -5.80 -8.77
CA HIS A 579 24.76 -4.62 -8.96
C HIS A 579 26.25 -5.00 -8.82
N ILE A 580 26.62 -5.69 -7.74
CA ILE A 580 28.01 -6.15 -7.57
C ILE A 580 28.39 -7.15 -8.66
N ALA A 581 27.44 -7.94 -9.20
CA ALA A 581 27.70 -8.82 -10.33
C ALA A 581 28.10 -8.04 -11.60
N VAL A 582 27.47 -6.90 -11.88
CA VAL A 582 27.88 -6.01 -12.98
C VAL A 582 29.25 -5.39 -12.70
N LEU A 583 29.49 -4.87 -11.49
CA LEU A 583 30.78 -4.28 -11.14
C LEU A 583 31.93 -5.30 -11.25
N GLY A 584 31.71 -6.53 -10.80
CA GLY A 584 32.67 -7.62 -10.90
C GLY A 584 32.93 -8.02 -12.34
N ALA A 585 31.86 -8.27 -13.12
CA ALA A 585 31.99 -8.69 -14.52
C ALA A 585 32.68 -7.62 -15.40
N HIS A 586 32.55 -6.34 -15.06
CA HIS A 586 32.99 -5.23 -15.90
C HIS A 586 34.09 -4.35 -15.29
N GLY A 587 34.74 -4.81 -14.21
CA GLY A 587 35.87 -4.12 -13.59
C GLY A 587 35.53 -2.72 -13.06
N ALA A 588 34.48 -2.63 -12.25
CA ALA A 588 33.91 -1.41 -11.68
C ALA A 588 33.33 -0.40 -12.68
N LYS A 589 32.98 -0.84 -13.90
CA LYS A 589 32.37 0.00 -14.92
C LYS A 589 30.93 -0.44 -15.22
N ASP A 590 30.13 0.48 -15.75
CA ASP A 590 28.77 0.23 -16.22
C ASP A 590 28.71 -0.92 -17.26
N GLY A 591 27.60 -1.62 -17.33
CA GLY A 591 27.47 -2.80 -18.17
C GLY A 591 26.21 -3.57 -17.85
N ALA A 592 26.12 -4.80 -18.35
CA ALA A 592 25.05 -5.71 -18.02
C ALA A 592 25.54 -7.13 -17.83
N VAL A 593 24.80 -7.90 -17.06
CA VAL A 593 25.02 -9.32 -16.86
C VAL A 593 23.70 -10.07 -17.02
N VAL A 594 23.77 -11.28 -17.56
CA VAL A 594 22.74 -12.30 -17.35
C VAL A 594 23.32 -13.30 -16.37
N ILE A 595 22.69 -13.45 -15.22
CA ILE A 595 23.12 -14.34 -14.14
C ILE A 595 22.22 -15.57 -14.21
N ILE A 596 22.81 -16.75 -14.43
CA ILE A 596 22.09 -18.01 -14.50
C ILE A 596 22.67 -19.05 -13.53
N GLY A 597 21.86 -19.48 -12.58
CA GLY A 597 22.19 -20.46 -11.54
C GLY A 597 20.92 -21.12 -11.03
N THR A 598 20.70 -21.12 -9.71
CA THR A 598 19.42 -21.59 -9.13
C THR A 598 18.23 -20.81 -9.69
N GLY A 599 18.36 -19.48 -9.80
CA GLY A 599 17.44 -18.60 -10.53
C GLY A 599 18.08 -18.06 -11.82
N ILE A 600 17.37 -17.20 -12.54
CA ILE A 600 17.91 -16.51 -13.73
C ILE A 600 17.40 -15.06 -13.78
N CYS A 601 18.31 -14.11 -14.02
CA CYS A 601 17.95 -12.71 -14.21
C CYS A 601 18.94 -11.97 -15.12
N GLY A 602 18.46 -10.92 -15.79
CA GLY A 602 19.30 -9.89 -16.39
C GLY A 602 19.42 -8.69 -15.45
N TYR A 603 20.61 -8.09 -15.36
CA TYR A 603 20.85 -6.88 -14.58
C TYR A 603 21.77 -5.95 -15.35
N SER A 604 21.42 -4.66 -15.45
CA SER A 604 22.28 -3.64 -16.06
C SER A 604 22.55 -2.49 -15.11
N VAL A 605 23.76 -1.94 -15.13
CA VAL A 605 24.11 -0.69 -14.46
C VAL A 605 24.48 0.35 -15.51
N ARG A 606 23.85 1.53 -15.45
CA ARG A 606 24.14 2.67 -16.33
C ARG A 606 24.06 3.98 -15.59
N ASN A 607 25.09 4.80 -15.72
CA ASN A 607 25.28 6.01 -14.95
C ASN A 607 25.08 5.74 -13.44
N GLY A 608 25.56 4.58 -12.96
CA GLY A 608 25.37 4.12 -11.58
C GLY A 608 23.95 3.62 -11.23
N ILE A 609 23.01 3.61 -12.19
CA ILE A 609 21.63 3.16 -11.98
C ILE A 609 21.49 1.70 -12.39
N GLY A 610 21.16 0.84 -11.43
CA GLY A 610 20.86 -0.58 -11.64
C GLY A 610 19.44 -0.81 -12.16
N THR A 611 19.25 -1.76 -13.06
CA THR A 611 17.95 -2.17 -13.61
C THR A 611 17.92 -3.69 -13.74
N LYS A 612 16.92 -4.33 -13.14
CA LYS A 612 16.71 -5.79 -13.16
C LYS A 612 15.65 -6.16 -14.21
N ILE A 613 15.88 -7.28 -14.91
CA ILE A 613 14.98 -7.87 -15.91
C ILE A 613 14.84 -9.36 -15.57
N GLY A 614 13.61 -9.85 -15.39
CA GLY A 614 13.38 -11.22 -14.92
C GLY A 614 13.86 -11.45 -13.48
N GLY A 615 13.94 -12.71 -13.05
CA GLY A 615 14.41 -13.05 -11.70
C GLY A 615 13.38 -12.84 -10.59
N TRP A 616 12.10 -13.12 -10.86
CA TRP A 616 10.99 -12.92 -9.91
C TRP A 616 10.57 -14.21 -9.20
N GLY A 617 11.35 -15.29 -9.35
CA GLY A 617 11.19 -16.55 -8.64
C GLY A 617 10.44 -17.62 -9.44
N ILE A 618 10.75 -18.89 -9.15
CA ILE A 618 10.33 -20.08 -9.92
C ILE A 618 8.81 -20.26 -10.09
N ALA A 619 8.00 -19.70 -9.19
CA ALA A 619 6.54 -19.85 -9.26
C ALA A 619 5.92 -19.08 -10.44
N LEU A 620 6.51 -17.94 -10.82
CA LEU A 620 5.95 -17.00 -11.81
C LEU A 620 6.96 -16.54 -12.86
N SER A 621 8.25 -16.82 -12.67
CA SER A 621 9.37 -16.36 -13.48
C SER A 621 10.50 -17.39 -13.44
N ASP A 622 11.72 -16.95 -13.71
CA ASP A 622 12.94 -17.76 -13.70
C ASP A 622 12.93 -18.95 -14.69
N MET A 623 12.18 -18.85 -15.80
CA MET A 623 12.20 -19.87 -16.85
C MET A 623 13.62 -20.03 -17.39
N GLY A 624 14.04 -21.29 -17.56
CA GLY A 624 15.42 -21.62 -17.95
C GLY A 624 16.43 -21.65 -16.80
N SER A 625 16.09 -21.22 -15.58
CA SER A 625 16.97 -21.38 -14.42
C SER A 625 17.21 -22.84 -14.03
N GLY A 626 18.19 -23.11 -13.17
CA GLY A 626 18.44 -24.44 -12.62
C GLY A 626 17.26 -25.00 -11.83
N ALA A 627 16.57 -24.15 -11.06
CA ALA A 627 15.38 -24.59 -10.35
C ALA A 627 14.25 -24.93 -11.32
N TRP A 628 14.09 -24.15 -12.40
CA TRP A 628 13.15 -24.47 -13.47
C TRP A 628 13.50 -25.79 -14.17
N LEU A 629 14.77 -26.01 -14.52
CA LEU A 629 15.23 -27.26 -15.14
C LEU A 629 14.88 -28.48 -14.27
N GLY A 630 15.13 -28.40 -12.97
CA GLY A 630 14.80 -29.48 -12.04
C GLY A 630 13.29 -29.72 -11.92
N ARG A 631 12.50 -28.65 -11.83
CA ARG A 631 11.04 -28.74 -11.76
C ARG A 631 10.44 -29.36 -13.02
N GLU A 632 10.88 -28.92 -14.20
CA GLU A 632 10.40 -29.48 -15.47
C GLU A 632 10.83 -30.93 -15.66
N ALA A 633 12.04 -31.31 -15.23
CA ALA A 633 12.48 -32.69 -15.28
C ALA A 633 11.62 -33.61 -14.39
N LEU A 634 11.28 -33.16 -13.17
CA LEU A 634 10.37 -33.90 -12.28
C LEU A 634 8.93 -33.94 -12.81
N SER A 635 8.44 -32.84 -13.38
CA SER A 635 7.12 -32.78 -14.04
C SER A 635 7.02 -33.79 -15.19
N TYR A 636 8.06 -33.88 -16.03
CA TYR A 636 8.14 -34.89 -17.08
C TYR A 636 8.23 -36.31 -16.52
N THR A 637 8.97 -36.50 -15.42
CA THR A 637 9.09 -37.80 -14.74
C THR A 637 7.73 -38.29 -14.24
N LEU A 638 6.92 -37.43 -13.63
CA LEU A 638 5.55 -37.75 -13.23
C LEU A 638 4.69 -38.17 -14.43
N ARG A 639 4.74 -37.41 -15.53
CA ARG A 639 4.04 -37.75 -16.77
C ARG A 639 4.50 -39.09 -17.35
N SER A 640 5.79 -39.43 -17.20
CA SER A 640 6.34 -40.72 -17.64
C SER A 640 5.86 -41.88 -16.77
N LEU A 641 5.79 -41.69 -15.45
CA LEU A 641 5.19 -42.65 -14.52
C LEU A 641 3.70 -42.89 -14.80
N ASP A 642 2.97 -41.85 -15.23
CA ASP A 642 1.58 -41.94 -15.65
C ASP A 642 1.39 -42.52 -17.08
N GLY A 643 2.49 -42.79 -17.81
CA GLY A 643 2.47 -43.29 -19.19
C GLY A 643 2.08 -42.26 -20.25
N LEU A 644 2.07 -40.97 -19.91
CA LEU A 644 1.75 -39.86 -20.81
C LEU A 644 2.95 -39.38 -21.64
N GLU A 645 4.16 -39.73 -21.22
CA GLU A 645 5.42 -39.41 -21.89
C GLU A 645 6.33 -40.66 -21.92
N PRO A 646 7.20 -40.81 -22.93
CA PRO A 646 8.16 -41.91 -22.94
C PRO A 646 9.22 -41.76 -21.86
N VAL A 647 9.57 -42.87 -21.21
CA VAL A 647 10.66 -42.90 -20.22
C VAL A 647 12.01 -42.65 -20.92
N THR A 648 12.74 -41.64 -20.46
CA THR A 648 14.14 -41.37 -20.82
C THR A 648 15.09 -41.76 -19.68
N PRO A 649 16.39 -41.99 -19.94
CA PRO A 649 17.38 -42.25 -18.89
C PRO A 649 17.38 -41.22 -17.74
N LEU A 650 17.20 -39.93 -18.04
CA LEU A 650 17.07 -38.88 -17.03
C LEU A 650 15.80 -39.07 -16.19
N SER A 651 14.64 -39.27 -16.82
CA SER A 651 13.39 -39.46 -16.08
C SER A 651 13.37 -40.75 -15.25
N ASP A 652 13.98 -41.84 -15.73
CA ASP A 652 14.14 -43.09 -14.98
C ASP A 652 15.06 -42.91 -13.77
N THR A 653 16.16 -42.15 -13.93
CA THR A 653 17.06 -41.82 -12.82
C THR A 653 16.33 -41.01 -11.74
N LEU A 654 15.55 -39.99 -12.15
CA LEU A 654 14.77 -39.18 -11.23
C LEU A 654 13.66 -39.99 -10.56
N ALA A 655 12.96 -40.85 -11.29
CA ALA A 655 11.94 -41.73 -10.72
C ALA A 655 12.54 -42.62 -9.62
N LYS A 656 13.71 -43.23 -9.86
CA LYS A 656 14.42 -44.06 -8.88
C LYS A 656 14.84 -43.30 -7.63
N GLU A 657 15.18 -42.02 -7.74
CA GLU A 657 15.50 -41.16 -6.58
C GLU A 657 14.29 -41.00 -5.63
N PHE A 658 13.08 -41.14 -6.17
CA PHE A 658 11.81 -41.10 -5.44
C PHE A 658 11.12 -42.48 -5.39
N ASN A 659 11.89 -43.57 -5.33
CA ASN A 659 11.37 -44.94 -5.20
C ASN A 659 10.36 -45.36 -6.32
N ASN A 660 10.42 -44.71 -7.48
CA ASN A 660 9.43 -44.84 -8.56
C ASN A 660 7.99 -44.50 -8.12
N SER A 661 7.84 -43.62 -7.12
CA SER A 661 6.56 -43.22 -6.52
C SER A 661 6.20 -41.79 -6.95
N SER A 662 5.07 -41.65 -7.63
CA SER A 662 4.51 -40.33 -7.95
C SER A 662 4.06 -39.58 -6.68
N GLU A 663 3.63 -40.31 -5.66
CA GLU A 663 3.28 -39.76 -4.34
C GLU A 663 4.50 -39.15 -3.64
N ASP A 664 5.66 -39.82 -3.64
CA ASP A 664 6.89 -39.35 -2.99
C ASP A 664 7.36 -38.02 -3.61
N ILE A 665 7.30 -37.94 -4.96
CA ILE A 665 7.61 -36.70 -5.69
C ILE A 665 6.64 -35.58 -5.29
N CYS A 666 5.34 -35.87 -5.23
CA CYS A 666 4.33 -34.88 -4.88
C CYS A 666 4.44 -34.39 -3.42
N LEU A 667 4.72 -35.29 -2.47
CA LEU A 667 4.91 -34.94 -1.07
C LEU A 667 6.17 -34.10 -0.86
N TRP A 668 7.27 -34.46 -1.53
CA TRP A 668 8.50 -33.67 -1.51
C TRP A 668 8.28 -32.27 -2.12
N ALA A 669 7.56 -32.19 -3.24
CA ALA A 669 7.30 -30.95 -3.96
C ALA A 669 6.52 -29.91 -3.14
N LYS A 670 5.64 -30.33 -2.22
CA LYS A 670 4.87 -29.45 -1.31
C LYS A 670 5.77 -28.57 -0.42
N HIS A 671 7.00 -29.00 -0.16
CA HIS A 671 7.94 -28.30 0.72
C HIS A 671 9.21 -27.84 0.00
N ALA A 672 9.32 -28.09 -1.31
CA ALA A 672 10.51 -27.77 -2.09
C ALA A 672 10.53 -26.30 -2.53
N GLY A 673 11.60 -25.58 -2.20
CA GLY A 673 11.90 -24.25 -2.73
C GLY A 673 12.83 -24.30 -3.95
N ALA A 674 13.18 -23.12 -4.49
CA ALA A 674 14.05 -23.02 -5.67
C ALA A 674 15.41 -23.72 -5.48
N GLY A 675 15.99 -23.64 -4.28
CA GLY A 675 17.25 -24.33 -3.97
C GLY A 675 17.12 -25.85 -4.05
N GLN A 676 16.00 -26.42 -3.59
CA GLN A 676 15.73 -27.86 -3.63
C GLN A 676 15.54 -28.34 -5.08
N TYR A 677 14.74 -27.65 -5.88
CA TYR A 677 14.60 -27.97 -7.30
C TYR A 677 15.93 -27.80 -8.06
N GLY A 678 16.71 -26.77 -7.74
CA GLY A 678 17.99 -26.49 -8.40
C GLY A 678 19.03 -27.59 -8.24
N LYS A 679 18.92 -28.46 -7.23
CA LYS A 679 19.81 -29.62 -7.03
C LYS A 679 19.74 -30.64 -8.16
N PHE A 680 18.66 -30.66 -8.93
CA PHE A 680 18.52 -31.56 -10.08
C PHE A 680 19.14 -30.99 -11.37
N ALA A 681 19.45 -29.69 -11.44
CA ALA A 681 20.05 -29.10 -12.63
C ALA A 681 21.38 -29.77 -13.07
N PRO A 682 22.31 -30.14 -12.17
CA PRO A 682 23.49 -30.91 -12.55
C PRO A 682 23.19 -32.29 -13.15
N LEU A 683 22.09 -32.94 -12.75
CA LEU A 683 21.66 -34.20 -13.38
C LEU A 683 21.20 -33.94 -14.82
N VAL A 684 20.41 -32.89 -15.04
CA VAL A 684 20.00 -32.46 -16.39
C VAL A 684 21.23 -32.18 -17.25
N CYS A 685 22.19 -31.37 -16.78
CA CYS A 685 23.41 -31.05 -17.53
C CYS A 685 24.28 -32.30 -17.83
N ARG A 686 24.36 -33.27 -16.91
CA ARG A 686 25.05 -34.54 -17.17
C ARG A 686 24.32 -35.37 -18.23
N ALA A 687 22.99 -35.42 -18.16
CA ALA A 687 22.17 -36.15 -19.12
C ALA A 687 22.23 -35.53 -20.53
N VAL A 688 22.39 -34.22 -20.65
CA VAL A 688 22.68 -33.54 -21.94
C VAL A 688 23.94 -34.11 -22.60
N LYS A 689 25.02 -34.34 -21.84
CA LYS A 689 26.28 -34.92 -22.35
C LYS A 689 26.12 -36.38 -22.77
N ALA A 690 25.10 -37.06 -22.26
CA ALA A 690 24.71 -38.42 -22.64
C ALA A 690 23.62 -38.46 -23.73
N GLU A 691 23.35 -37.32 -24.39
CA GLU A 691 22.36 -37.18 -25.45
C GLU A 691 20.92 -37.57 -25.04
N ASP A 692 20.57 -37.43 -23.75
CA ASP A 692 19.21 -37.68 -23.28
C ASP A 692 18.22 -36.69 -23.93
N PRO A 693 17.12 -37.18 -24.55
CA PRO A 693 16.22 -36.34 -25.33
C PRO A 693 15.44 -35.33 -24.48
N LEU A 694 15.07 -35.67 -23.25
CA LEU A 694 14.43 -34.72 -22.32
C LEU A 694 15.45 -33.65 -21.92
N ALA A 695 16.66 -34.06 -21.55
CA ALA A 695 17.70 -33.13 -21.13
C ALA A 695 18.06 -32.13 -22.24
N LEU A 696 18.20 -32.61 -23.48
CA LEU A 696 18.44 -31.78 -24.66
C LEU A 696 17.28 -30.81 -24.95
N LYS A 697 16.02 -31.23 -24.72
CA LYS A 697 14.86 -30.35 -24.85
C LYS A 697 14.90 -29.24 -23.81
N LEU A 698 15.17 -29.58 -22.55
CA LEU A 698 15.20 -28.63 -21.43
C LEU A 698 16.34 -27.62 -21.56
N ILE A 699 17.55 -28.07 -21.95
CA ILE A 699 18.71 -27.18 -22.09
C ILE A 699 18.54 -26.17 -23.23
N LYS A 700 17.90 -26.59 -24.33
CA LYS A 700 17.57 -25.69 -25.45
C LYS A 700 16.52 -24.65 -25.06
N ALA A 701 15.49 -25.05 -24.33
CA ALA A 701 14.49 -24.13 -23.80
C ALA A 701 15.13 -23.11 -22.83
N SER A 702 16.03 -23.57 -21.95
CA SER A 702 16.80 -22.68 -21.06
C SER A 702 17.70 -21.70 -21.83
N ALA A 703 18.32 -22.14 -22.92
CA ALA A 703 19.09 -21.26 -23.80
C ALA A 703 18.20 -20.19 -24.47
N SER A 704 17.02 -20.56 -24.96
CA SER A 704 16.07 -19.60 -25.53
C SER A 704 15.62 -18.53 -24.51
N GLU A 705 15.34 -18.90 -23.26
CA GLU A 705 15.02 -17.93 -22.21
C GLU A 705 16.21 -17.03 -21.87
N THR A 706 17.42 -17.59 -21.89
CA THR A 706 18.66 -16.82 -21.70
C THR A 706 18.87 -15.81 -22.84
N GLU A 707 18.62 -16.21 -24.08
CA GLU A 707 18.69 -15.33 -25.25
C GLU A 707 17.71 -14.17 -25.17
N LEU A 708 16.49 -14.40 -24.68
CA LEU A 708 15.51 -13.33 -24.46
C LEU A 708 16.06 -12.24 -23.55
N LEU A 709 16.74 -12.62 -22.47
CA LEU A 709 17.37 -11.66 -21.54
C LEU A 709 18.55 -10.93 -22.18
N ILE A 710 19.42 -11.64 -22.92
CA ILE A 710 20.56 -11.03 -23.61
C ILE A 710 20.08 -10.02 -24.66
N ASN A 711 19.14 -10.43 -25.52
CA ASN A 711 18.58 -9.59 -26.57
C ASN A 711 17.86 -8.37 -25.97
N LYS A 712 17.16 -8.55 -24.84
CA LYS A 712 16.51 -7.45 -24.13
C LYS A 712 17.52 -6.44 -23.57
N LEU A 713 18.63 -6.90 -22.99
CA LEU A 713 19.70 -6.04 -22.48
C LEU A 713 20.43 -5.31 -23.60
N HIS A 714 20.65 -5.99 -24.73
CA HIS A 714 21.22 -5.39 -25.93
C HIS A 714 20.30 -4.32 -26.53
N ALA A 715 19.01 -4.61 -26.68
CA ALA A 715 18.01 -3.66 -27.16
C ALA A 715 17.90 -2.42 -26.27
N ASP A 716 18.27 -2.54 -24.99
CA ASP A 716 18.33 -1.38 -24.12
C ASP A 716 19.55 -0.52 -24.36
N ALA A 717 20.51 -0.91 -25.20
CA ALA A 717 21.83 -0.29 -25.41
C ALA A 717 22.81 -0.47 -24.23
N ALA A 718 22.88 -1.68 -23.65
CA ALA A 718 23.88 -1.97 -22.63
C ALA A 718 25.28 -1.92 -23.26
N PRO A 719 26.25 -1.20 -22.67
CA PRO A 719 27.54 -0.97 -23.32
C PRO A 719 28.37 -2.24 -23.48
N ARG A 720 28.09 -3.28 -22.68
CA ARG A 720 28.68 -4.62 -22.70
C ARG A 720 27.80 -5.55 -21.89
N ILE A 721 27.72 -6.82 -22.29
CA ILE A 721 26.86 -7.83 -21.65
C ILE A 721 27.71 -9.07 -21.35
N SER A 722 27.67 -9.61 -20.13
CA SER A 722 28.34 -10.86 -19.80
C SER A 722 27.35 -11.91 -19.33
N LEU A 723 27.52 -13.16 -19.74
CA LEU A 723 26.79 -14.29 -19.18
C LEU A 723 27.58 -14.85 -18.00
N THR A 724 26.97 -14.92 -16.82
CA THR A 724 27.62 -15.34 -15.57
C THR A 724 26.72 -16.31 -14.80
N GLY A 725 27.26 -16.89 -13.73
CA GLY A 725 26.55 -17.85 -12.87
C GLY A 725 26.88 -19.31 -13.17
N GLY A 726 26.45 -20.21 -12.27
CA GLY A 726 26.89 -21.61 -12.25
C GLY A 726 26.44 -22.44 -13.47
N LEU A 727 25.41 -22.01 -14.21
CA LEU A 727 24.94 -22.70 -15.42
C LEU A 727 25.39 -22.04 -16.72
N ALA A 728 26.12 -20.92 -16.65
CA ALA A 728 26.51 -20.14 -17.83
C ALA A 728 27.25 -20.99 -18.86
N ASN A 729 28.24 -21.77 -18.42
CA ASN A 729 29.06 -22.60 -19.30
C ASN A 729 28.30 -23.78 -19.92
N GLU A 730 27.29 -24.31 -19.23
CA GLU A 730 26.48 -25.43 -19.72
C GLU A 730 25.44 -24.94 -20.75
N ILE A 731 24.96 -23.69 -20.62
CA ILE A 731 23.99 -23.07 -21.53
C ILE A 731 24.64 -22.41 -22.74
N TYR A 732 25.83 -21.84 -22.58
CA TYR A 732 26.53 -21.10 -23.63
C TYR A 732 26.60 -21.85 -24.97
N PRO A 733 26.88 -23.18 -25.05
CA PRO A 733 26.91 -23.93 -26.31
C PRO A 733 25.57 -24.06 -27.05
N TYR A 734 24.46 -23.70 -26.41
CA TYR A 734 23.11 -23.78 -26.97
C TYR A 734 22.53 -22.42 -27.37
N ILE A 735 23.23 -21.31 -27.04
CA ILE A 735 22.84 -19.95 -27.43
C ILE A 735 23.13 -19.76 -28.94
N GLN A 736 22.27 -19.08 -29.69
CA GLN A 736 22.49 -18.75 -31.10
C GLN A 736 23.76 -17.91 -31.31
N THR A 737 24.46 -18.14 -32.42
CA THR A 737 25.74 -17.49 -32.74
C THR A 737 25.61 -15.97 -32.75
N GLU A 738 24.51 -15.46 -33.29
CA GLU A 738 24.18 -14.04 -33.36
C GLU A 738 24.08 -13.43 -31.95
N THR A 739 23.38 -14.09 -31.04
CA THR A 739 23.26 -13.63 -29.65
C THR A 739 24.57 -13.79 -28.87
N ARG A 740 25.37 -14.83 -29.14
CA ARG A 740 26.72 -14.96 -28.52
C ARG A 740 27.64 -13.81 -28.89
N SER A 741 27.52 -13.27 -30.10
CA SER A 741 28.34 -12.13 -30.55
C SER A 741 28.11 -10.85 -29.73
N LEU A 742 27.00 -10.78 -28.98
CA LEU A 742 26.68 -9.67 -28.09
C LEU A 742 27.34 -9.79 -26.71
N LEU A 743 27.93 -10.95 -26.39
CA LEU A 743 28.52 -11.22 -25.09
C LEU A 743 30.00 -10.84 -25.04
N SER A 744 30.41 -10.30 -23.90
CA SER A 744 31.78 -9.99 -23.51
C SER A 744 32.19 -10.90 -22.34
N PRO A 745 33.44 -11.33 -22.27
CA PRO A 745 33.93 -12.13 -21.14
C PRO A 745 33.84 -11.32 -19.84
N ALA A 746 33.46 -11.98 -18.74
CA ALA A 746 33.49 -11.38 -17.41
C ALA A 746 34.94 -11.24 -16.93
N LEU A 747 35.29 -10.09 -16.37
CA LEU A 747 36.64 -9.79 -15.86
C LEU A 747 36.88 -10.30 -14.43
N GLY A 748 35.82 -10.50 -13.66
CA GLY A 748 35.87 -10.91 -12.26
C GLY A 748 34.53 -11.47 -11.79
N ASN A 749 34.44 -11.79 -10.50
CA ASN A 749 33.24 -12.36 -9.89
C ASN A 749 32.49 -11.30 -9.05
N PRO A 750 31.26 -11.59 -8.56
CA PRO A 750 30.50 -10.64 -7.76
C PRO A 750 31.19 -10.21 -6.45
N ALA A 751 31.99 -11.07 -5.81
CA ALA A 751 32.74 -10.69 -4.61
C ALA A 751 33.84 -9.64 -4.92
N ASP A 752 34.47 -9.71 -6.11
CA ASP A 752 35.34 -8.64 -6.60
C ASP A 752 34.55 -7.33 -6.81
N GLY A 753 33.31 -7.43 -7.30
CA GLY A 753 32.35 -6.33 -7.39
C GLY A 753 32.05 -5.67 -6.03
N ALA A 754 31.83 -6.49 -5.00
CA ALA A 754 31.59 -6.03 -3.64
C ALA A 754 32.84 -5.36 -3.03
N LEU A 755 34.06 -5.82 -3.39
CA LEU A 755 35.30 -5.17 -3.01
C LEU A 755 35.47 -3.80 -3.69
N TYR A 756 35.11 -3.66 -4.97
CA TYR A 756 35.09 -2.36 -5.63
C TYR A 756 34.16 -1.39 -4.90
N LEU A 757 32.98 -1.87 -4.49
CA LEU A 757 32.03 -1.09 -3.70
C LEU A 757 32.61 -0.66 -2.35
N ALA A 758 33.27 -1.58 -1.62
CA ALA A 758 33.92 -1.29 -0.34
C ALA A 758 35.03 -0.21 -0.46
N ARG A 759 35.70 -0.16 -1.63
CA ARG A 759 36.82 0.74 -1.93
C ARG A 759 36.39 2.12 -2.45
N GLN A 760 35.12 2.33 -2.80
CA GLN A 760 34.68 3.64 -3.26
C GLN A 760 34.90 4.72 -2.19
N ALA A 761 35.58 5.81 -2.56
CA ALA A 761 35.76 6.97 -1.70
C ALA A 761 34.44 7.73 -1.59
N TYR A 762 34.05 8.12 -0.37
CA TYR A 762 32.94 9.05 -0.16
C TYR A 762 33.35 10.42 -0.73
N LEU A 763 32.82 10.78 -1.89
CA LEU A 763 32.72 12.17 -2.35
C LEU A 763 31.40 12.77 -1.86
#